data_AF-A0A316TAA8-F1
#
_entry.id   AF-A0A316TAA8-F1
#
_cell.length_a   1.000
_cell.length_b   1.000
_cell.length_c   1.000
_cell.angle_alpha   90.00
_cell.angle_beta   90.00
_cell.angle_gamma   90.00
#
_symmetry.space_group_name_H-M   'P 1'
#
loop_
_entity.id
_entity.type
_entity.pdbx_description
1 polymer ?
#
loop_
_entity_poly.entity_id
_entity_poly.type
_entity_poly.pdbx_seq_one_letter_code
_entity_poly.pdbx_strand_id
1 'polypeptide(L)'
;MTVRALDQVRSVKVKLGLLVAASVVVAVVVATIGEAGGVPVWLSIPVTVALALAVTQLLAVGMTSPLREMTAAARRMAAGDHAVRVTATSRDEVGALADAFNRMAEELAAVDRQRRELVANVSHELRTPLAALNAVLENLADGVAQPDPATLRAALAQGERMAGLVGDLLDLSRVDAGKAPLVQQPVDVRRLLEDAAAEARVAGRDVTYDVRVDPSSLSVEGDPARLHQLVANLLDNASRHSPRGGVVAVRARATGDRWLLEVADEGPGVAPEDRDRAFERFGTLSDTGQAGGGGTGLGLAIARWVTDLHGGTIRFVDPEPGRLGARVHADLPLVPSPSRTAPEEVPVPEPAAPRVVVPTQPPQPPPPVPALPPVPAPATPALTDSVFGDFWPERALPGNLRVLLGALGVGVLAGIVLPYRDPGLGWFVVLVAAGAALLLSSRNRRDPFTLACAALCLLLATVVVVRDAEWIAVLCLLAGGALCAVGLVGGRTVPTFLLSVVAWPLSGLRGLPWLGRTLRLVTGLGNGAALARTVVFSLLGLLVFALLFASADALFAEWVGAVVPDLDAEALVLRPFVAFFVGGVVLAGCYLALNPPAAGAAPGERRPVAHRFEWLAPVLVVDAVFVLFLVAQAAVIFGGHGYLERTTGLTYAEYVHQGFGQLTVATALTLLVVWAATRKAPRETPADRAWIRGSLGVLCAATLVVVASALYRMDVYQDAYGFTRLRLLVDVFEAWLGLLVLATMAGGLALRAAWLPRFGLLTGVTLLLGLAALNPDAWIAKQNLDRYDATGEVDWTYLAGLSDDALPVLRDLPADLERCAIDLAGRHEDDWLEWNLGRARAAAFADRHADDWEHRLDCPGQTTD
;
A
#
# COMPACT_ATOMS: atom_id res chain seq x y z
N MET A 1 -24.94 0.51 -0.17
CA MET A 1 -25.17 1.40 -1.33
C MET A 1 -23.98 1.29 -2.24
N THR A 2 -24.18 0.79 -3.46
CA THR A 2 -23.13 0.54 -4.45
C THR A 2 -22.71 1.85 -5.10
N VAL A 3 -21.45 2.26 -4.91
CA VAL A 3 -20.83 3.41 -5.59
C VAL A 3 -20.60 3.06 -7.06
N ARG A 4 -21.68 2.91 -7.84
CA ARG A 4 -21.65 2.70 -9.30
C ARG A 4 -21.60 4.01 -10.09
N ALA A 5 -21.76 5.15 -9.42
CA ALA A 5 -21.74 6.47 -10.06
C ALA A 5 -20.36 6.80 -10.66
N LEU A 6 -19.28 6.26 -10.10
CA LEU A 6 -17.93 6.49 -10.60
C LEU A 6 -17.56 5.61 -11.80
N ASP A 7 -18.31 4.57 -12.12
CA ASP A 7 -17.97 3.64 -13.23
C ASP A 7 -18.01 4.31 -14.61
N GLN A 8 -18.69 5.47 -14.72
CA GLN A 8 -18.75 6.26 -15.96
C GLN A 8 -17.48 7.08 -16.22
N VAL A 9 -16.62 7.28 -15.22
CA VAL A 9 -15.41 8.09 -15.33
C VAL A 9 -14.31 7.26 -16.01
N ARG A 10 -13.79 7.78 -17.14
CA ARG A 10 -12.83 7.07 -18.02
C ARG A 10 -11.37 7.11 -17.55
N SER A 11 -11.05 7.81 -16.46
CA SER A 11 -9.69 7.85 -15.92
C SER A 11 -9.64 7.71 -14.40
N VAL A 12 -8.79 6.81 -13.92
CA VAL A 12 -8.47 6.59 -12.50
C VAL A 12 -7.93 7.87 -11.85
N LYS A 13 -7.15 8.68 -12.58
CA LYS A 13 -6.65 9.98 -12.06
C LYS A 13 -7.79 10.94 -11.77
N VAL A 14 -8.82 10.97 -12.61
CA VAL A 14 -10.01 11.80 -12.41
C VAL A 14 -10.84 11.28 -11.24
N LYS A 15 -10.97 9.96 -11.08
CA LYS A 15 -11.62 9.37 -9.89
C LYS A 15 -10.90 9.74 -8.59
N LEU A 16 -9.56 9.67 -8.57
CA LEU A 16 -8.74 10.11 -7.42
C LEU A 16 -8.91 11.61 -7.15
N GLY A 17 -8.90 12.44 -8.19
CA GLY A 17 -9.13 13.88 -8.07
C GLY A 17 -10.53 14.20 -7.51
N LEU A 18 -11.57 13.50 -7.98
CA LEU A 18 -12.94 13.69 -7.53
C LEU A 18 -13.14 13.20 -6.08
N LEU A 19 -12.42 12.16 -5.68
CA LEU A 19 -12.36 11.69 -4.29
C LEU A 19 -11.72 12.73 -3.36
N VAL A 20 -10.59 13.33 -3.77
CA VAL A 20 -9.95 14.41 -3.02
C VAL A 20 -10.87 15.62 -2.94
N ALA A 21 -11.45 16.04 -4.06
CA ALA A 21 -12.38 17.17 -4.11
C ALA A 21 -13.61 16.94 -3.21
N ALA A 22 -14.24 15.76 -3.27
CA ALA A 22 -15.36 15.42 -2.40
C ALA A 22 -14.97 15.45 -0.91
N SER A 23 -13.78 14.95 -0.56
CA SER A 23 -13.28 14.96 0.82
C SER A 23 -13.00 16.38 1.32
N VAL A 24 -12.43 17.23 0.47
CA VAL A 24 -12.20 18.66 0.79
C VAL A 24 -13.52 19.41 0.92
N VAL A 25 -14.48 19.20 0.01
CA VAL A 25 -15.82 19.82 0.09
C VAL A 25 -16.52 19.42 1.38
N VAL A 26 -16.51 18.13 1.73
CA VAL A 26 -17.06 17.64 2.99
C VAL A 26 -16.38 18.32 4.17
N ALA A 27 -15.05 18.41 4.17
CA ALA A 27 -14.31 19.05 5.25
C ALA A 27 -14.66 20.53 5.39
N VAL A 28 -14.70 21.27 4.29
CA VAL A 28 -15.06 22.69 4.28
C VAL A 28 -16.49 22.90 4.76
N VAL A 29 -17.46 22.12 4.25
CA VAL A 29 -18.87 22.24 4.65
C VAL A 29 -19.06 21.94 6.13
N VAL A 30 -18.40 20.91 6.68
CA VAL A 30 -18.49 20.61 8.11
C VAL A 30 -17.84 21.71 8.94
N ALA A 31 -16.69 22.24 8.51
CA ALA A 31 -16.01 23.32 9.22
C ALA A 31 -16.86 24.61 9.22
N THR A 32 -17.46 24.99 8.09
CA THR A 32 -18.29 26.20 7.99
C THR A 32 -19.60 26.08 8.74
N ILE A 33 -20.26 24.91 8.70
CA ILE A 33 -21.45 24.64 9.53
C ILE A 33 -21.07 24.65 11.02
N GLY A 34 -19.91 24.08 11.37
CA GLY A 34 -19.39 24.10 12.73
C GLY A 34 -19.19 25.51 13.27
N GLU A 35 -18.53 26.38 12.50
CA GLU A 35 -18.38 27.80 12.86
C GLU A 35 -19.72 28.53 12.96
N ALA A 36 -20.62 28.32 12.00
CA ALA A 36 -21.94 28.98 11.99
C ALA A 36 -22.85 28.53 13.15
N GLY A 37 -22.68 27.29 13.62
CA GLY A 37 -23.43 26.73 14.75
C GLY A 37 -22.77 26.92 16.11
N GLY A 38 -21.73 27.76 16.22
CA GLY A 38 -21.02 27.99 17.48
C GLY A 38 -20.27 26.77 18.03
N VAL A 39 -20.04 25.75 17.19
CA VAL A 39 -19.37 24.52 17.61
C VAL A 39 -17.87 24.82 17.81
N PRO A 40 -17.29 24.50 18.99
CA PRO A 40 -15.88 24.74 19.23
C PRO A 40 -14.97 24.05 18.20
N VAL A 41 -13.90 24.71 17.79
CA VAL A 41 -12.97 24.21 16.75
C VAL A 41 -12.39 22.84 17.09
N TRP A 42 -12.14 22.56 18.37
CA TRP A 42 -11.60 21.26 18.81
C TRP A 42 -12.60 20.09 18.62
N LEU A 43 -13.90 20.39 18.53
CA LEU A 43 -14.99 19.45 18.26
C LEU A 43 -15.22 19.24 16.75
N SER A 44 -15.11 20.32 15.96
CA SER A 44 -15.37 20.26 14.52
C SER A 44 -14.26 19.51 13.75
N ILE A 45 -12.99 19.64 14.16
CA ILE A 45 -11.85 18.96 13.53
C ILE A 45 -12.00 17.43 13.48
N PRO A 46 -12.22 16.70 14.60
CA PRO A 46 -12.32 15.24 14.55
C PRO A 46 -13.53 14.75 13.76
N VAL A 47 -14.67 15.46 13.81
CA VAL A 47 -15.87 15.15 13.01
C VAL A 47 -15.58 15.28 11.52
N THR A 48 -14.97 16.40 11.15
CA THR A 48 -14.54 16.70 9.78
C THR A 48 -13.61 15.62 9.24
N VAL A 49 -12.58 15.25 10.02
CA VAL A 49 -11.62 14.21 9.65
C VAL A 49 -12.31 12.84 9.53
N ALA A 50 -13.17 12.48 10.47
CA ALA A 50 -13.90 11.21 10.44
C ALA A 50 -14.83 11.10 9.22
N LEU A 51 -15.56 12.18 8.90
CA LEU A 51 -16.47 12.21 7.76
C LEU A 51 -15.70 12.17 6.43
N ALA A 52 -14.60 12.94 6.32
CA ALA A 52 -13.71 12.91 5.16
C ALA A 52 -13.11 11.51 4.94
N LEU A 53 -12.66 10.85 6.02
CA LEU A 53 -12.16 9.46 5.98
C LEU A 53 -13.26 8.47 5.57
N ALA A 54 -14.48 8.63 6.09
CA ALA A 54 -15.60 7.76 5.75
C ALA A 54 -15.98 7.88 4.26
N VAL A 55 -16.10 9.11 3.74
CA VAL A 55 -16.34 9.37 2.31
C VAL A 55 -15.20 8.80 1.47
N THR A 56 -13.95 9.06 1.87
CA THR A 56 -12.77 8.50 1.20
C THR A 56 -12.82 6.98 1.13
N GLN A 57 -13.09 6.30 2.25
CA GLN A 57 -13.16 4.83 2.29
C GLN A 57 -14.31 4.28 1.45
N LEU A 58 -15.50 4.87 1.53
CA LEU A 58 -16.65 4.42 0.73
C LEU A 58 -16.36 4.50 -0.77
N LEU A 59 -15.71 5.56 -1.22
CA LEU A 59 -15.35 5.75 -2.62
C LEU A 59 -14.14 4.88 -3.03
N ALA A 60 -13.13 4.74 -2.18
CA ALA A 60 -11.92 3.98 -2.45
C ALA A 60 -12.15 2.45 -2.54
N VAL A 61 -13.11 1.91 -1.78
CA VAL A 61 -13.49 0.49 -1.86
C VAL A 61 -14.00 0.14 -3.26
N GLY A 62 -14.76 1.03 -3.91
CA GLY A 62 -15.24 0.83 -5.28
C GLY A 62 -14.11 0.78 -6.31
N MET A 63 -13.03 1.56 -6.11
CA MET A 63 -11.90 1.61 -7.03
C MET A 63 -10.91 0.44 -6.87
N THR A 64 -10.79 -0.11 -5.66
CA THR A 64 -9.76 -1.12 -5.34
C THR A 64 -10.26 -2.56 -5.43
N SER A 65 -11.58 -2.80 -5.36
CA SER A 65 -12.17 -4.14 -5.49
C SER A 65 -11.77 -4.85 -6.79
N PRO A 66 -11.88 -4.21 -7.99
CA PRO A 66 -11.58 -4.89 -9.24
C PRO A 66 -10.12 -5.37 -9.33
N LEU A 67 -9.16 -4.60 -8.80
CA LEU A 67 -7.75 -5.00 -8.77
C LEU A 67 -7.49 -6.23 -7.89
N ARG A 68 -8.23 -6.37 -6.79
CA ARG A 68 -8.14 -7.55 -5.92
C ARG A 68 -8.72 -8.78 -6.61
N GLU A 69 -9.85 -8.64 -7.30
CA GLU A 69 -10.45 -9.71 -8.10
C GLU A 69 -9.51 -10.18 -9.22
N MET A 70 -8.85 -9.24 -9.92
CA MET A 70 -7.83 -9.55 -10.91
C MET A 70 -6.63 -10.30 -10.31
N THR A 71 -6.15 -9.88 -9.15
CA THR A 71 -5.03 -10.55 -8.46
C THR A 71 -5.41 -11.98 -8.08
N ALA A 72 -6.64 -12.19 -7.58
CA ALA A 72 -7.15 -13.52 -7.25
C ALA A 72 -7.30 -14.39 -8.50
N ALA A 73 -7.81 -13.83 -9.60
CA ALA A 73 -7.94 -14.51 -10.88
C ALA A 73 -6.58 -14.93 -11.46
N ALA A 74 -5.58 -14.05 -11.41
CA ALA A 74 -4.22 -14.34 -11.85
C ALA A 74 -3.57 -15.48 -11.04
N ARG A 75 -3.78 -15.52 -9.71
CA ARG A 75 -3.29 -16.62 -8.87
C ARG A 75 -3.95 -17.95 -9.20
N ARG A 76 -5.25 -17.95 -9.51
CA ARG A 76 -5.97 -19.16 -9.94
C ARG A 76 -5.49 -19.64 -11.31
N MET A 77 -5.25 -18.72 -12.24
CA MET A 77 -4.68 -19.04 -13.55
C MET A 77 -3.28 -19.65 -13.42
N ALA A 78 -2.44 -19.12 -12.52
CA ALA A 78 -1.12 -19.70 -12.21
C ALA A 78 -1.20 -21.12 -11.60
N ALA A 79 -2.34 -21.47 -10.99
CA ALA A 79 -2.61 -22.82 -10.50
C ALA A 79 -3.23 -23.75 -11.57
N GLY A 80 -3.35 -23.31 -12.82
CA GLY A 80 -3.82 -24.10 -13.97
C GLY A 80 -5.30 -23.92 -14.32
N ASP A 81 -6.04 -23.04 -13.65
CA ASP A 81 -7.44 -22.75 -13.98
C ASP A 81 -7.54 -21.62 -15.02
N HIS A 82 -7.43 -21.99 -16.31
CA HIS A 82 -7.47 -21.03 -17.43
C HIS A 82 -8.90 -20.59 -17.81
N ALA A 83 -9.94 -21.14 -17.16
CA ALA A 83 -11.34 -20.79 -17.42
C ALA A 83 -11.80 -19.55 -16.62
N VAL A 84 -10.99 -19.06 -15.68
CA VAL A 84 -11.33 -17.89 -14.87
C VAL A 84 -11.50 -16.65 -15.74
N ARG A 85 -12.54 -15.88 -15.47
CA ARG A 85 -12.81 -14.58 -16.10
C ARG A 85 -13.03 -13.52 -15.02
N VAL A 86 -12.64 -12.29 -15.31
CA VAL A 86 -12.85 -11.13 -14.46
C VAL A 86 -13.97 -10.28 -15.06
N THR A 87 -14.89 -9.79 -14.22
CA THR A 87 -15.96 -8.90 -14.66
C THR A 87 -15.41 -7.49 -14.93
N ALA A 88 -15.40 -7.06 -16.19
CA ALA A 88 -15.03 -5.70 -16.58
C ALA A 88 -16.20 -4.74 -16.33
N THR A 89 -16.37 -4.27 -15.10
CA THR A 89 -17.48 -3.35 -14.73
C THR A 89 -17.14 -1.88 -14.96
N SER A 90 -15.85 -1.53 -15.04
CA SER A 90 -15.38 -0.14 -15.13
C SER A 90 -14.99 0.23 -16.56
N ARG A 91 -15.15 1.51 -16.93
CA ARG A 91 -14.76 2.08 -18.25
C ARG A 91 -13.43 2.85 -18.24
N ASP A 92 -12.65 2.67 -17.19
CA ASP A 92 -11.34 3.30 -17.01
C ASP A 92 -10.20 2.35 -17.39
N GLU A 93 -8.96 2.73 -17.03
CA GLU A 93 -7.76 1.95 -17.27
C GLU A 93 -7.82 0.55 -16.60
N VAL A 94 -8.57 0.41 -15.51
CA VAL A 94 -8.78 -0.89 -14.83
C VAL A 94 -9.73 -1.79 -15.63
N GLY A 95 -10.75 -1.20 -16.27
CA GLY A 95 -11.61 -1.90 -17.23
C GLY A 95 -10.83 -2.43 -18.43
N ALA A 96 -9.99 -1.59 -19.04
CA ALA A 96 -9.13 -1.99 -20.15
C ALA A 96 -8.16 -3.12 -19.78
N LEU A 97 -7.64 -3.11 -18.55
CA LEU A 97 -6.80 -4.18 -18.02
C LEU A 97 -7.60 -5.49 -17.83
N ALA A 98 -8.85 -5.42 -17.34
CA ALA A 98 -9.72 -6.59 -17.21
C ALA A 98 -10.02 -7.23 -18.58
N ASP A 99 -10.26 -6.41 -19.60
CA ASP A 99 -10.45 -6.90 -20.97
C ASP A 99 -9.19 -7.57 -21.53
N ALA A 100 -8.02 -6.96 -21.32
CA ALA A 100 -6.74 -7.55 -21.72
C ALA A 100 -6.47 -8.89 -21.01
N PHE A 101 -6.79 -8.97 -19.71
CA PHE A 101 -6.67 -10.21 -18.95
C PHE A 101 -7.59 -11.32 -19.49
N ASN A 102 -8.85 -10.99 -19.80
CA ASN A 102 -9.80 -11.95 -20.34
C ASN A 102 -9.37 -12.49 -21.71
N ARG A 103 -8.80 -11.64 -22.58
CA ARG A 103 -8.23 -12.08 -23.87
C ARG A 103 -7.08 -13.07 -23.69
N MET A 104 -6.11 -12.73 -22.84
CA MET A 104 -4.99 -13.63 -22.52
C MET A 104 -5.48 -14.97 -21.95
N ALA A 105 -6.49 -14.94 -21.06
CA ALA A 105 -7.09 -16.13 -20.49
C ALA A 105 -7.78 -17.02 -21.54
N GLU A 106 -8.35 -16.42 -22.59
CA GLU A 106 -8.96 -17.12 -23.70
C GLU A 106 -7.93 -17.79 -24.62
N GLU A 107 -6.88 -17.07 -24.99
CA GLU A 107 -5.76 -17.59 -25.78
C GLU A 107 -5.09 -18.78 -25.07
N LEU A 108 -4.80 -18.64 -23.77
CA LEU A 108 -4.17 -19.71 -23.00
C LEU A 108 -5.08 -20.94 -22.87
N ALA A 109 -6.38 -20.74 -22.70
CA ALA A 109 -7.34 -21.83 -22.67
C ALA A 109 -7.45 -22.53 -24.04
N ALA A 110 -7.30 -21.80 -25.16
CA ALA A 110 -7.30 -22.39 -26.49
C ALA A 110 -6.06 -23.25 -26.74
N VAL A 111 -4.87 -22.76 -26.38
CA VAL A 111 -3.61 -23.53 -26.47
C VAL A 111 -3.67 -24.80 -25.64
N ASP A 112 -4.21 -24.73 -24.43
CA ASP A 112 -4.32 -25.90 -23.55
C ASP A 112 -5.32 -26.94 -24.10
N ARG A 113 -6.43 -26.51 -24.72
CA ARG A 113 -7.35 -27.42 -25.43
C ARG A 113 -6.65 -28.13 -26.59
N GLN A 114 -5.97 -27.37 -27.45
CA GLN A 114 -5.24 -27.92 -28.61
C GLN A 114 -4.17 -28.94 -28.18
N ARG A 115 -3.44 -28.65 -27.09
CA ARG A 115 -2.46 -29.60 -26.51
C ARG A 115 -3.12 -30.90 -26.08
N ARG A 116 -4.26 -30.84 -25.40
CA ARG A 116 -4.98 -32.04 -24.92
C ARG A 116 -5.53 -32.87 -26.08
N GLU A 117 -6.09 -32.22 -27.09
CA GLU A 117 -6.58 -32.88 -28.31
C GLU A 117 -5.44 -33.58 -29.06
N LEU A 118 -4.27 -32.95 -29.18
CA LEU A 118 -3.09 -33.58 -29.76
C LEU A 118 -2.67 -34.84 -28.99
N VAL A 119 -2.58 -34.75 -27.66
CA VAL A 119 -2.21 -35.91 -26.82
C VAL A 119 -3.24 -37.04 -26.95
N ALA A 120 -4.53 -36.70 -27.01
CA ALA A 120 -5.60 -37.67 -27.18
C ALA A 120 -5.50 -38.39 -28.54
N ASN A 121 -5.34 -37.63 -29.63
CA ASN A 121 -5.25 -38.18 -30.98
C ASN A 121 -4.01 -39.05 -31.17
N VAL A 122 -2.83 -38.58 -30.73
CA VAL A 122 -1.58 -39.36 -30.75
C VAL A 122 -1.74 -40.67 -29.97
N SER A 123 -2.36 -40.61 -28.79
CA SER A 123 -2.59 -41.81 -27.98
C SER A 123 -3.50 -42.81 -28.69
N HIS A 124 -4.49 -42.34 -29.43
CA HIS A 124 -5.44 -43.19 -30.15
C HIS A 124 -4.78 -43.86 -31.38
N GLU A 125 -4.03 -43.09 -32.16
CA GLU A 125 -3.35 -43.56 -33.37
C GLU A 125 -2.20 -44.53 -33.08
N LEU A 126 -1.55 -44.42 -31.91
CA LEU A 126 -0.52 -45.39 -31.48
C LEU A 126 -1.13 -46.66 -30.86
N ARG A 127 -2.24 -46.56 -30.14
CA ARG A 127 -2.86 -47.70 -29.44
C ARG A 127 -3.36 -48.77 -30.40
N THR A 128 -3.98 -48.36 -31.51
CA THR A 128 -4.58 -49.29 -32.49
C THR A 128 -3.55 -50.21 -33.15
N PRO A 129 -2.44 -49.72 -33.74
CA PRO A 129 -1.44 -50.60 -34.33
C PRO A 129 -0.69 -51.43 -33.29
N LEU A 130 -0.46 -50.89 -32.10
CA LEU A 130 0.17 -51.61 -30.98
C LEU A 130 -0.71 -52.78 -30.49
N ALA A 131 -2.02 -52.56 -30.36
CA ALA A 131 -2.95 -53.63 -29.99
C ALA A 131 -2.99 -54.74 -31.04
N ALA A 132 -2.98 -54.38 -32.33
CA ALA A 132 -2.90 -55.37 -33.41
C ALA A 132 -1.57 -56.13 -33.43
N LEU A 133 -0.44 -55.47 -33.16
CA LEU A 133 0.86 -56.14 -33.03
C LEU A 133 0.86 -57.11 -31.85
N ASN A 134 0.38 -56.67 -30.68
CA ASN A 134 0.26 -57.51 -29.49
C ASN A 134 -0.65 -58.72 -29.75
N ALA A 135 -1.79 -58.53 -30.41
CA ALA A 135 -2.69 -59.65 -30.74
C ALA A 135 -2.02 -60.69 -31.65
N VAL A 136 -1.21 -60.26 -32.63
CA VAL A 136 -0.43 -61.18 -33.49
C VAL A 136 0.62 -61.92 -32.67
N LEU A 137 1.34 -61.22 -31.78
CA LEU A 137 2.38 -61.83 -30.94
C LEU A 137 1.81 -62.75 -29.85
N GLU A 138 0.67 -62.42 -29.25
CA GLU A 138 -0.06 -63.27 -28.29
C GLU A 138 -0.56 -64.56 -28.95
N ASN A 139 -1.16 -64.47 -30.14
CA ASN A 139 -1.59 -65.66 -30.89
C ASN A 139 -0.43 -66.61 -31.22
N LEU A 140 0.76 -66.06 -31.49
CA LEU A 140 1.98 -66.85 -31.68
C LEU A 140 2.48 -67.47 -30.38
N ALA A 141 2.41 -66.73 -29.26
CA ALA A 141 2.87 -67.19 -27.94
C ALA A 141 1.96 -68.29 -27.35
N ASP A 142 0.64 -68.16 -27.55
CA ASP A 142 -0.37 -69.12 -27.07
C ASP A 142 -0.49 -70.37 -27.97
N GLY A 143 0.27 -70.42 -29.08
CA GLY A 143 0.25 -71.53 -30.04
C GLY A 143 -1.01 -71.59 -30.90
N VAL A 144 -1.85 -70.56 -30.87
CA VAL A 144 -3.06 -70.42 -31.69
C VAL A 144 -2.69 -70.18 -33.17
N ALA A 145 -1.60 -69.46 -33.42
CA ALA A 145 -0.99 -69.27 -34.74
C ALA A 145 0.41 -69.91 -34.78
N GLN A 146 0.78 -70.50 -35.90
CA GLN A 146 2.15 -71.01 -36.09
C GLN A 146 3.08 -69.85 -36.50
N PRO A 147 4.35 -69.86 -36.06
CA PRO A 147 5.36 -68.87 -36.45
C PRO A 147 5.82 -69.10 -37.89
N ASP A 148 4.91 -68.95 -38.83
CA ASP A 148 5.19 -69.06 -40.24
C ASP A 148 5.75 -67.73 -40.78
N PRO A 149 6.46 -67.76 -41.92
CA PRO A 149 7.05 -66.55 -42.50
C PRO A 149 6.02 -65.46 -42.84
N ALA A 150 4.75 -65.80 -43.06
CA ALA A 150 3.70 -64.83 -43.36
C ALA A 150 3.31 -64.02 -42.11
N THR A 151 3.10 -64.68 -40.97
CA THR A 151 2.72 -64.04 -39.71
C THR A 151 3.85 -63.17 -39.15
N LEU A 152 5.10 -63.64 -39.24
CA LEU A 152 6.27 -62.84 -38.83
C LEU A 152 6.46 -61.59 -39.71
N ARG A 153 6.21 -61.68 -41.03
CA ARG A 153 6.22 -60.51 -41.92
C ARG A 153 5.09 -59.54 -41.61
N ALA A 154 3.90 -60.03 -41.22
CA ALA A 154 2.79 -59.18 -40.82
C ALA A 154 3.09 -58.40 -39.53
N ALA A 155 3.71 -59.06 -38.54
CA ALA A 155 4.18 -58.40 -37.31
C ALA A 155 5.30 -57.38 -37.59
N LEU A 156 6.28 -57.73 -38.44
CA LEU A 156 7.36 -56.81 -38.84
C LEU A 156 6.80 -55.58 -39.56
N ALA A 157 5.92 -55.77 -40.54
CA ALA A 157 5.28 -54.66 -41.26
C ALA A 157 4.46 -53.75 -40.31
N GLN A 158 3.89 -54.30 -39.24
CA GLN A 158 3.19 -53.51 -38.22
C GLN A 158 4.16 -52.72 -37.33
N GLY A 159 5.31 -53.30 -36.97
CA GLY A 159 6.38 -52.59 -36.27
C GLY A 159 7.00 -51.47 -37.10
N GLU A 160 7.25 -51.71 -38.39
CA GLU A 160 7.74 -50.70 -39.33
C GLU A 160 6.73 -49.55 -39.51
N ARG A 161 5.44 -49.86 -39.60
CA ARG A 161 4.37 -48.83 -39.61
C ARG A 161 4.38 -47.96 -38.35
N MET A 162 4.57 -48.56 -37.17
CA MET A 162 4.63 -47.82 -35.90
C MET A 162 5.91 -46.96 -35.82
N ALA A 163 7.04 -47.46 -36.32
CA ALA A 163 8.28 -46.69 -36.41
C ALA A 163 8.14 -45.47 -37.35
N GLY A 164 7.47 -45.64 -38.49
CA GLY A 164 7.13 -44.54 -39.40
C GLY A 164 6.26 -43.48 -38.74
N LEU A 165 5.17 -43.89 -38.07
CA LEU A 165 4.28 -42.99 -37.32
C LEU A 165 4.99 -42.16 -36.24
N VAL A 166 5.92 -42.78 -35.49
CA VAL A 166 6.72 -42.08 -34.49
C VAL A 166 7.71 -41.12 -35.15
N GLY A 167 8.33 -41.52 -36.26
CA GLY A 167 9.19 -40.65 -37.07
C GLY A 167 8.46 -39.40 -37.55
N ASP A 168 7.27 -39.58 -38.14
CA ASP A 168 6.40 -38.50 -38.62
C ASP A 168 6.00 -37.53 -37.48
N LEU A 169 5.67 -38.06 -36.31
CA LEU A 169 5.32 -37.25 -35.13
C LEU A 169 6.52 -36.44 -34.61
N LEU A 170 7.73 -37.03 -34.60
CA LEU A 170 8.95 -36.36 -34.18
C LEU A 170 9.39 -35.28 -35.16
N ASP A 171 9.26 -35.52 -36.47
CA ASP A 171 9.51 -34.52 -37.50
C ASP A 171 8.55 -33.33 -37.32
N LEU A 172 7.25 -33.59 -37.14
CA LEU A 172 6.25 -32.55 -36.91
C LEU A 172 6.48 -31.75 -35.60
N SER A 173 6.93 -32.40 -34.53
CA SER A 173 7.26 -31.71 -33.27
C SER A 173 8.51 -30.82 -33.37
N ARG A 174 9.51 -31.19 -34.19
CA ARG A 174 10.71 -30.37 -34.42
C ARG A 174 10.39 -29.09 -35.20
N VAL A 175 9.35 -29.16 -36.01
CA VAL A 175 8.84 -28.05 -36.83
C VAL A 175 8.07 -27.04 -36.00
N ASP A 176 7.16 -27.48 -35.12
CA ASP A 176 6.45 -26.58 -34.19
C ASP A 176 7.43 -25.79 -33.29
N ALA A 177 8.60 -26.37 -33.02
CA ALA A 177 9.67 -25.72 -32.28
C ALA A 177 10.54 -24.76 -33.12
N GLY A 178 10.35 -24.69 -34.45
CA GLY A 178 11.13 -23.86 -35.37
C GLY A 178 12.57 -24.35 -35.61
N LYS A 179 12.86 -25.64 -35.40
CA LYS A 179 14.24 -26.17 -35.27
C LYS A 179 14.67 -27.14 -36.39
N ALA A 180 14.03 -27.14 -37.56
CA ALA A 180 14.40 -28.03 -38.66
C ALA A 180 15.28 -27.28 -39.69
N PRO A 181 16.63 -27.35 -39.61
CA PRO A 181 17.50 -26.79 -40.65
C PRO A 181 17.36 -27.60 -41.96
N LEU A 182 17.23 -26.90 -43.08
CA LEU A 182 17.22 -27.49 -44.43
C LEU A 182 18.65 -27.76 -44.89
N VAL A 183 18.92 -28.98 -45.40
CA VAL A 183 20.17 -29.27 -46.10
C VAL A 183 19.99 -28.97 -47.59
N GLN A 184 20.27 -27.73 -47.97
CA GLN A 184 20.13 -27.25 -49.35
C GLN A 184 21.20 -27.86 -50.26
N GLN A 185 20.80 -28.54 -51.33
CA GLN A 185 21.67 -29.03 -52.39
C GLN A 185 20.93 -29.09 -53.75
N PRO A 186 21.65 -29.05 -54.89
CA PRO A 186 21.04 -29.22 -56.21
C PRO A 186 20.37 -30.60 -56.34
N VAL A 187 19.08 -30.61 -56.69
CA VAL A 187 18.25 -31.82 -56.85
C VAL A 187 17.78 -31.91 -58.30
N ASP A 188 18.11 -33.02 -58.95
CA ASP A 188 17.56 -33.38 -60.26
C ASP A 188 16.11 -33.86 -60.08
N VAL A 189 15.15 -33.06 -60.56
CA VAL A 189 13.72 -33.32 -60.36
C VAL A 189 13.25 -34.56 -61.11
N ARG A 190 13.83 -34.86 -62.28
CA ARG A 190 13.49 -36.08 -63.03
C ARG A 190 13.88 -37.31 -62.22
N ARG A 191 15.10 -37.33 -61.72
CA ARG A 191 15.61 -38.44 -60.91
C ARG A 191 14.79 -38.61 -59.63
N LEU A 192 14.47 -37.52 -58.93
CA LEU A 192 13.63 -37.52 -57.73
C LEU A 192 12.26 -38.19 -57.97
N LEU A 193 11.57 -37.80 -59.04
CA LEU A 193 10.24 -38.33 -59.35
C LEU A 193 10.29 -39.79 -59.84
N GLU A 194 11.32 -40.15 -60.61
CA GLU A 194 11.52 -41.52 -61.09
C GLU A 194 11.88 -42.47 -59.92
N ASP A 195 12.74 -42.04 -59.00
CA ASP A 195 13.12 -42.79 -57.79
C ASP A 195 11.90 -42.99 -56.87
N ALA A 196 11.13 -41.93 -56.57
CA ALA A 196 9.93 -42.03 -55.75
C ALA A 196 8.82 -42.89 -56.42
N ALA A 197 8.66 -42.82 -57.74
CA ALA A 197 7.73 -43.67 -58.48
C ALA A 197 8.18 -45.14 -58.50
N ALA A 198 9.49 -45.40 -58.58
CA ALA A 198 10.04 -46.75 -58.49
C ALA A 198 9.78 -47.37 -57.11
N GLU A 199 9.96 -46.62 -56.02
CA GLU A 199 9.62 -47.05 -54.67
C GLU A 199 8.12 -47.34 -54.53
N ALA A 200 7.27 -46.45 -55.05
CA ALA A 200 5.82 -46.63 -55.01
C ALA A 200 5.34 -47.87 -55.80
N ARG A 201 6.02 -48.24 -56.89
CA ARG A 201 5.75 -49.50 -57.62
C ARG A 201 6.07 -50.73 -56.79
N VAL A 202 7.14 -50.70 -56.01
CA VAL A 202 7.55 -51.83 -55.13
C VAL A 202 6.55 -52.04 -53.99
N ALA A 203 5.83 -51.00 -53.56
CA ALA A 203 4.77 -51.09 -52.56
C ALA A 203 3.54 -51.92 -53.00
N GLY A 204 3.50 -52.40 -54.26
CA GLY A 204 2.66 -53.52 -54.67
C GLY A 204 1.20 -53.18 -55.00
N ARG A 205 0.89 -51.94 -55.39
CA ARG A 205 -0.45 -51.54 -55.85
C ARG A 205 -0.56 -51.61 -57.38
N ASP A 206 -1.73 -52.03 -57.87
CA ASP A 206 -2.03 -52.21 -59.29
C ASP A 206 -2.37 -50.87 -59.96
N VAL A 207 -1.39 -49.98 -60.07
CA VAL A 207 -1.49 -48.64 -60.71
C VAL A 207 -0.26 -48.35 -61.57
N THR A 208 -0.45 -47.59 -62.65
CA THR A 208 0.64 -47.16 -63.52
C THR A 208 1.04 -45.71 -63.21
N TYR A 209 2.33 -45.46 -62.98
CA TYR A 209 2.86 -44.11 -62.77
C TYR A 209 3.40 -43.53 -64.09
N ASP A 210 2.80 -42.43 -64.56
CA ASP A 210 3.24 -41.64 -65.74
C ASP A 210 4.00 -40.39 -65.26
N VAL A 211 5.33 -40.42 -65.36
CA VAL A 211 6.22 -39.34 -64.90
C VAL A 211 6.65 -38.46 -66.07
N ARG A 212 6.33 -37.15 -66.01
CA ARG A 212 6.72 -36.18 -67.04
C ARG A 212 7.37 -34.94 -66.42
N VAL A 213 8.53 -34.54 -66.92
CA VAL A 213 9.27 -33.37 -66.43
C VAL A 213 9.63 -32.45 -67.60
N ASP A 214 9.27 -31.17 -67.49
CA ASP A 214 9.49 -30.13 -68.51
C ASP A 214 10.14 -28.85 -67.92
N PRO A 215 11.36 -28.47 -68.35
CA PRO A 215 12.25 -29.19 -69.25
C PRO A 215 12.81 -30.46 -68.60
N SER A 216 13.21 -31.45 -69.39
CA SER A 216 13.72 -32.74 -68.89
C SER A 216 14.96 -32.65 -67.98
N SER A 217 15.67 -31.51 -68.00
CA SER A 217 16.86 -31.19 -67.21
C SER A 217 16.59 -30.25 -66.03
N LEU A 218 15.35 -30.23 -65.51
CA LEU A 218 14.95 -29.37 -64.40
C LEU A 218 15.72 -29.74 -63.12
N SER A 219 16.50 -28.79 -62.60
CA SER A 219 17.24 -28.89 -61.33
C SER A 219 16.79 -27.80 -60.38
N VAL A 220 16.59 -28.13 -59.10
CA VAL A 220 16.11 -27.21 -58.06
C VAL A 220 17.02 -27.25 -56.83
N GLU A 221 17.15 -26.15 -56.10
CA GLU A 221 17.85 -26.14 -54.80
C GLU A 221 16.87 -26.54 -53.69
N GLY A 222 17.19 -27.59 -52.95
CA GLY A 222 16.34 -28.06 -51.86
C GLY A 222 16.98 -29.17 -51.04
N ASP A 223 16.25 -29.67 -50.05
CA ASP A 223 16.64 -30.86 -49.30
C ASP A 223 16.11 -32.11 -50.00
N PRO A 224 16.96 -32.97 -50.61
CA PRO A 224 16.50 -34.13 -51.37
C PRO A 224 15.70 -35.11 -50.53
N ALA A 225 16.07 -35.30 -49.26
CA ALA A 225 15.37 -36.25 -48.40
C ALA A 225 13.94 -35.76 -48.12
N ARG A 226 13.78 -34.44 -47.89
CA ARG A 226 12.46 -33.84 -47.66
C ARG A 226 11.64 -33.73 -48.94
N LEU A 227 12.23 -33.33 -50.06
CA LEU A 227 11.54 -33.31 -51.35
C LEU A 227 11.11 -34.72 -51.80
N HIS A 228 11.93 -35.75 -51.52
CA HIS A 228 11.56 -37.14 -51.75
C HIS A 228 10.38 -37.55 -50.88
N GLN A 229 10.40 -37.17 -49.60
CA GLN A 229 9.28 -37.39 -48.66
C GLN A 229 7.98 -36.71 -49.13
N LEU A 230 8.05 -35.48 -49.67
CA LEU A 230 6.90 -34.79 -50.28
C LEU A 230 6.31 -35.63 -51.42
N VAL A 231 7.14 -36.04 -52.38
CA VAL A 231 6.69 -36.81 -53.54
C VAL A 231 6.15 -38.17 -53.10
N ALA A 232 6.85 -38.90 -52.24
CA ALA A 232 6.43 -40.19 -51.72
C ALA A 232 5.06 -40.13 -51.01
N ASN A 233 4.82 -39.09 -50.19
CA ASN A 233 3.53 -38.89 -49.53
C ASN A 233 2.40 -38.61 -50.51
N LEU A 234 2.65 -37.81 -51.54
CA LEU A 234 1.65 -37.55 -52.60
C LEU A 234 1.36 -38.81 -53.43
N LEU A 235 2.39 -39.62 -53.74
CA LEU A 235 2.23 -40.86 -54.50
C LEU A 235 1.55 -41.97 -53.69
N ASP A 236 1.84 -42.11 -52.38
CA ASP A 236 1.09 -43.05 -51.54
C ASP A 236 -0.39 -42.64 -51.47
N ASN A 237 -0.68 -41.34 -51.33
CA ASN A 237 -2.06 -40.87 -51.31
C ASN A 237 -2.78 -41.12 -52.65
N ALA A 238 -2.16 -40.75 -53.78
CA ALA A 238 -2.74 -40.91 -55.11
C ALA A 238 -2.96 -42.39 -55.48
N SER A 239 -1.99 -43.25 -55.18
CA SER A 239 -2.09 -44.70 -55.47
C SER A 239 -3.10 -45.42 -54.58
N ARG A 240 -3.37 -44.91 -53.37
CA ARG A 240 -4.34 -45.49 -52.44
C ARG A 240 -5.78 -45.31 -52.91
N HIS A 241 -6.07 -44.17 -53.51
CA HIS A 241 -7.42 -43.77 -53.91
C HIS A 241 -7.71 -44.02 -55.38
N SER A 242 -6.70 -44.41 -56.17
CA SER A 242 -6.85 -44.80 -57.57
C SER A 242 -7.51 -46.19 -57.71
N PRO A 243 -8.35 -46.41 -58.74
CA PRO A 243 -8.86 -47.74 -59.08
C PRO A 243 -7.74 -48.66 -59.61
N ARG A 244 -7.96 -49.99 -59.54
CA ARG A 244 -7.04 -50.99 -60.12
C ARG A 244 -6.86 -50.78 -61.62
N GLY A 245 -5.62 -50.83 -62.09
CA GLY A 245 -5.22 -50.53 -63.46
C GLY A 245 -5.22 -49.02 -63.81
N GLY A 246 -5.52 -48.15 -62.84
CA GLY A 246 -5.57 -46.69 -63.03
C GLY A 246 -4.20 -46.06 -63.23
N VAL A 247 -4.19 -44.84 -63.75
CA VAL A 247 -2.96 -44.07 -64.01
C VAL A 247 -2.80 -42.93 -63.02
N VAL A 248 -1.68 -42.92 -62.28
CA VAL A 248 -1.24 -41.79 -61.46
C VAL A 248 -0.29 -40.93 -62.28
N ALA A 249 -0.72 -39.73 -62.65
CA ALA A 249 0.10 -38.79 -63.43
C ALA A 249 0.92 -37.90 -62.49
N VAL A 250 2.23 -37.88 -62.70
CA VAL A 250 3.20 -37.11 -61.92
C VAL A 250 3.91 -36.15 -62.87
N ARG A 251 3.63 -34.86 -62.77
CA ARG A 251 4.16 -33.86 -63.69
C ARG A 251 4.94 -32.80 -62.93
N ALA A 252 6.14 -32.49 -63.39
CA ALA A 252 6.88 -31.32 -62.92
C ALA A 252 7.11 -30.35 -64.09
N ARG A 253 6.83 -29.07 -63.88
CA ARG A 253 7.03 -28.03 -64.88
C ARG A 253 7.72 -26.80 -64.29
N ALA A 254 8.73 -26.28 -64.98
CA ALA A 254 9.29 -24.96 -64.66
C ALA A 254 8.33 -23.83 -65.07
N THR A 255 8.03 -22.94 -64.14
CA THR A 255 7.17 -21.76 -64.30
C THR A 255 7.89 -20.53 -63.75
N GLY A 256 8.74 -19.91 -64.57
CA GLY A 256 9.51 -18.73 -64.18
C GLY A 256 10.59 -19.05 -63.14
N ASP A 257 10.52 -18.40 -61.99
CA ASP A 257 11.37 -18.62 -60.81
C ASP A 257 10.86 -19.73 -59.88
N ARG A 258 9.77 -20.41 -60.26
CA ARG A 258 9.14 -21.50 -59.52
C ARG A 258 8.96 -22.76 -60.37
N TRP A 259 8.74 -23.89 -59.73
CA TRP A 259 8.40 -25.14 -60.37
C TRP A 259 7.14 -25.73 -59.74
N LEU A 260 6.28 -26.26 -60.60
CA LEU A 260 5.00 -26.84 -60.21
C LEU A 260 5.11 -28.36 -60.27
N LEU A 261 4.91 -29.02 -59.14
CA LEU A 261 4.65 -30.45 -59.02
C LEU A 261 3.14 -30.69 -59.01
N GLU A 262 2.64 -31.41 -60.01
CA GLU A 262 1.26 -31.88 -60.13
C GLU A 262 1.24 -33.40 -59.95
N VAL A 263 0.44 -33.88 -58.98
CA VAL A 263 0.12 -35.31 -58.83
C VAL A 263 -1.38 -35.46 -58.99
N ALA A 264 -1.80 -36.27 -59.97
CA ALA A 264 -3.21 -36.51 -60.28
C ALA A 264 -3.52 -38.02 -60.27
N ASP A 265 -4.60 -38.39 -59.59
CA ASP A 265 -5.16 -39.75 -59.58
C ASP A 265 -6.49 -39.84 -60.36
N GLU A 266 -7.02 -41.05 -60.52
CA GLU A 266 -8.31 -41.36 -61.14
C GLU A 266 -9.36 -41.82 -60.10
N GLY A 267 -9.15 -41.44 -58.83
CA GLY A 267 -10.01 -41.78 -57.71
C GLY A 267 -11.31 -40.98 -57.61
N PRO A 268 -12.04 -41.08 -56.48
CA PRO A 268 -13.31 -40.37 -56.30
C PRO A 268 -13.16 -38.83 -56.17
N GLY A 269 -11.93 -38.33 -55.99
CA GLY A 269 -11.66 -36.92 -55.75
C GLY A 269 -11.94 -36.47 -54.31
N VAL A 270 -11.68 -35.19 -54.01
CA VAL A 270 -11.90 -34.58 -52.70
C VAL A 270 -12.93 -33.46 -52.81
N ALA A 271 -13.99 -33.53 -51.99
CA ALA A 271 -15.05 -32.52 -51.93
C ALA A 271 -14.47 -31.14 -51.60
N PRO A 272 -14.95 -30.03 -52.22
CA PRO A 272 -14.38 -28.70 -52.02
C PRO A 272 -14.25 -28.27 -50.55
N GLU A 273 -15.22 -28.67 -49.72
CA GLU A 273 -15.31 -28.34 -48.30
C GLU A 273 -14.22 -29.03 -47.45
N ASP A 274 -13.68 -30.15 -47.91
CA ASP A 274 -12.70 -30.94 -47.17
C ASP A 274 -11.25 -30.78 -47.69
N ARG A 275 -11.04 -30.03 -48.76
CA ARG A 275 -9.70 -29.86 -49.39
C ARG A 275 -8.67 -29.23 -48.46
N ASP A 276 -9.07 -28.24 -47.67
CA ASP A 276 -8.17 -27.58 -46.71
C ASP A 276 -7.94 -28.46 -45.47
N ARG A 277 -9.01 -29.13 -45.00
CA ARG A 277 -8.97 -30.07 -43.87
C ARG A 277 -8.10 -31.30 -44.15
N ALA A 278 -8.02 -31.74 -45.40
CA ALA A 278 -7.16 -32.86 -45.79
C ALA A 278 -5.65 -32.60 -45.58
N PHE A 279 -5.25 -31.32 -45.47
CA PHE A 279 -3.87 -30.95 -45.11
C PHE A 279 -3.68 -30.69 -43.59
N GLU A 280 -4.73 -30.79 -42.77
CA GLU A 280 -4.63 -30.69 -41.31
C GLU A 280 -4.10 -32.00 -40.71
N ARG A 281 -3.56 -31.92 -39.49
CA ARG A 281 -3.01 -33.08 -38.76
C ARG A 281 -4.13 -34.05 -38.45
N PHE A 282 -3.96 -35.32 -38.81
CA PHE A 282 -4.98 -36.36 -38.62
C PHE A 282 -6.29 -36.05 -39.38
N GLY A 283 -6.23 -35.19 -40.39
CA GLY A 283 -7.35 -34.84 -41.25
C GLY A 283 -7.80 -36.08 -42.03
N THR A 284 -8.88 -36.71 -41.58
CA THR A 284 -9.55 -37.81 -42.28
C THR A 284 -10.87 -37.30 -42.83
N LEU A 285 -11.12 -37.58 -44.12
CA LEU A 285 -12.38 -37.23 -44.77
C LEU A 285 -13.52 -37.95 -44.04
N SER A 286 -14.48 -37.18 -43.54
CA SER A 286 -15.68 -37.74 -42.90
C SER A 286 -16.54 -38.37 -44.00
N ASP A 287 -17.07 -39.57 -43.76
CA ASP A 287 -18.00 -40.32 -44.64
C ASP A 287 -17.47 -41.03 -45.90
N THR A 288 -16.46 -41.90 -45.77
CA THR A 288 -16.38 -43.09 -46.65
C THR A 288 -16.29 -44.38 -45.83
N GLY A 289 -17.47 -44.95 -45.54
CA GLY A 289 -17.64 -46.22 -44.84
C GLY A 289 -17.27 -47.45 -45.69
N GLN A 290 -16.01 -47.59 -46.12
CA GLN A 290 -15.48 -48.86 -46.59
C GLN A 290 -14.24 -49.26 -45.79
N ALA A 291 -14.42 -50.33 -45.02
CA ALA A 291 -13.37 -51.00 -44.27
C ALA A 291 -12.29 -51.54 -45.22
N GLY A 292 -11.11 -50.92 -45.20
CA GLY A 292 -9.89 -51.49 -45.80
C GLY A 292 -8.97 -50.46 -46.48
N GLY A 293 -8.32 -49.58 -45.69
CA GLY A 293 -7.32 -48.67 -46.25
C GLY A 293 -6.73 -47.62 -45.30
N GLY A 294 -6.45 -47.99 -44.04
CA GLY A 294 -6.02 -47.08 -42.97
C GLY A 294 -4.76 -46.26 -43.32
N GLY A 295 -4.92 -44.94 -43.42
CA GLY A 295 -3.84 -43.96 -43.55
C GLY A 295 -3.75 -43.14 -42.29
N THR A 296 -2.55 -42.68 -41.94
CA THR A 296 -2.24 -42.02 -40.66
C THR A 296 -2.78 -40.59 -40.55
N GLY A 297 -3.37 -40.05 -41.62
CA GLY A 297 -3.80 -38.66 -41.71
C GLY A 297 -2.67 -37.62 -41.57
N LEU A 298 -1.40 -38.07 -41.59
CA LEU A 298 -0.21 -37.25 -41.43
C LEU A 298 0.48 -36.95 -42.77
N GLY A 299 0.36 -37.83 -43.77
CA GLY A 299 1.12 -37.73 -45.03
C GLY A 299 0.89 -36.43 -45.80
N LEU A 300 -0.35 -35.97 -45.95
CA LEU A 300 -0.65 -34.71 -46.62
C LEU A 300 -0.26 -33.48 -45.77
N ALA A 301 -0.37 -33.57 -44.44
CA ALA A 301 0.12 -32.53 -43.54
C ALA A 301 1.65 -32.38 -43.63
N ILE A 302 2.39 -33.49 -43.77
CA ILE A 302 3.84 -33.51 -44.00
C ILE A 302 4.16 -32.95 -45.39
N ALA A 303 3.40 -33.29 -46.42
CA ALA A 303 3.56 -32.72 -47.76
C ALA A 303 3.40 -31.19 -47.75
N ARG A 304 2.37 -30.67 -47.07
CA ARG A 304 2.20 -29.23 -46.86
C ARG A 304 3.36 -28.62 -46.11
N TRP A 305 3.79 -29.24 -45.02
CA TRP A 305 4.94 -28.76 -44.25
C TRP A 305 6.22 -28.69 -45.09
N VAL A 306 6.61 -29.77 -45.80
CA VAL A 306 7.81 -29.78 -46.64
C VAL A 306 7.73 -28.67 -47.69
N THR A 307 6.55 -28.47 -48.28
CA THR A 307 6.29 -27.42 -49.26
C THR A 307 6.49 -26.04 -48.65
N ASP A 308 5.90 -25.76 -47.49
CA ASP A 308 6.01 -24.48 -46.77
C ASP A 308 7.46 -24.20 -46.33
N LEU A 309 8.18 -25.22 -45.86
CA LEU A 309 9.59 -25.16 -45.44
C LEU A 309 10.51 -24.72 -46.60
N HIS A 310 10.18 -25.12 -47.83
CA HIS A 310 10.88 -24.69 -49.04
C HIS A 310 10.35 -23.37 -49.63
N GLY A 311 9.45 -22.66 -48.94
CA GLY A 311 8.84 -21.40 -49.42
C GLY A 311 7.78 -21.59 -50.50
N GLY A 312 7.25 -22.81 -50.62
CA GLY A 312 6.22 -23.20 -51.58
C GLY A 312 4.80 -23.02 -51.07
N THR A 313 3.82 -23.41 -51.90
CA THR A 313 2.40 -23.59 -51.49
C THR A 313 1.85 -24.88 -52.08
N ILE A 314 1.02 -25.61 -51.34
CA ILE A 314 0.34 -26.82 -51.82
C ILE A 314 -1.18 -26.65 -51.77
N ARG A 315 -1.91 -27.17 -52.76
CA ARG A 315 -3.38 -27.11 -52.81
C ARG A 315 -3.97 -28.21 -53.68
N PHE A 316 -5.25 -28.53 -53.44
CA PHE A 316 -6.05 -29.27 -54.42
C PHE A 316 -6.55 -28.31 -55.50
N VAL A 317 -6.59 -28.78 -56.74
CA VAL A 317 -7.22 -28.08 -57.86
C VAL A 317 -8.31 -28.95 -58.49
N ASP A 318 -9.25 -28.33 -59.19
CA ASP A 318 -10.30 -29.08 -59.86
C ASP A 318 -9.73 -29.94 -61.00
N PRO A 319 -10.20 -31.19 -61.15
CA PRO A 319 -9.85 -32.02 -62.29
C PRO A 319 -10.39 -31.41 -63.60
N GLU A 320 -9.81 -31.80 -64.73
CA GLU A 320 -10.29 -31.37 -66.05
C GLU A 320 -11.77 -31.73 -66.25
N PRO A 321 -12.56 -30.88 -66.95
CA PRO A 321 -13.97 -31.15 -67.21
C PRO A 321 -14.19 -32.54 -67.82
N GLY A 322 -14.95 -33.39 -67.13
CA GLY A 322 -15.25 -34.77 -67.56
C GLY A 322 -14.30 -35.85 -67.02
N ARG A 323 -13.32 -35.51 -66.16
CA ARG A 323 -12.49 -36.48 -65.43
C ARG A 323 -12.83 -36.50 -63.94
N LEU A 324 -12.81 -37.70 -63.35
CA LEU A 324 -12.87 -37.93 -61.90
C LEU A 324 -11.43 -38.10 -61.36
N GLY A 325 -11.18 -37.70 -60.12
CA GLY A 325 -9.86 -37.82 -59.49
C GLY A 325 -9.49 -36.63 -58.61
N ALA A 326 -8.52 -36.81 -57.71
CA ALA A 326 -7.90 -35.71 -56.98
C ALA A 326 -6.64 -35.21 -57.73
N ARG A 327 -6.48 -33.89 -57.81
CA ARG A 327 -5.29 -33.24 -58.39
C ARG A 327 -4.66 -32.32 -57.36
N VAL A 328 -3.43 -32.63 -56.97
CA VAL A 328 -2.66 -31.86 -55.98
C VAL A 328 -1.55 -31.10 -56.69
N HIS A 329 -1.48 -29.79 -56.45
CA HIS A 329 -0.46 -28.88 -56.98
C HIS A 329 0.41 -28.40 -55.83
N ALA A 330 1.71 -28.68 -55.89
CA ALA A 330 2.72 -28.06 -55.04
C ALA A 330 3.58 -27.12 -55.89
N ASP A 331 3.53 -25.83 -55.59
CA ASP A 331 4.25 -24.76 -56.28
C ASP A 331 5.43 -24.30 -55.39
N LEU A 332 6.66 -24.62 -55.79
CA LEU A 332 7.89 -24.38 -55.03
C LEU A 332 8.85 -23.46 -55.80
N PRO A 333 9.66 -22.62 -55.12
CA PRO A 333 10.69 -21.82 -55.80
C PRO A 333 11.82 -22.70 -56.36
N LEU A 334 12.45 -22.29 -57.47
CA LEU A 334 13.66 -22.96 -58.01
C LEU A 334 14.87 -22.77 -57.09
N VAL A 335 14.93 -21.62 -56.42
CA VAL A 335 15.92 -21.27 -55.40
C VAL A 335 15.17 -20.74 -54.18
N PRO A 336 15.21 -21.42 -53.02
CA PRO A 336 14.53 -20.95 -51.84
C PRO A 336 15.13 -19.62 -51.39
N SER A 337 14.28 -18.60 -51.23
CA SER A 337 14.72 -17.33 -50.62
C SER A 337 14.98 -17.56 -49.13
N PRO A 338 16.07 -17.03 -48.54
CA PRO A 338 16.25 -17.04 -47.10
C PRO A 338 15.23 -16.07 -46.47
N SER A 339 14.04 -16.56 -46.18
CA SER A 339 12.98 -15.78 -45.54
C SER A 339 13.37 -15.42 -44.11
N ARG A 340 13.56 -14.12 -43.88
CA ARG A 340 13.49 -13.44 -42.58
C ARG A 340 12.34 -13.99 -41.72
N THR A 341 12.67 -14.52 -40.54
CA THR A 341 12.01 -14.28 -39.24
C THR A 341 12.71 -15.13 -38.18
N ALA A 342 13.82 -14.63 -37.64
CA ALA A 342 14.22 -14.99 -36.29
C ALA A 342 13.59 -13.93 -35.36
N PRO A 343 12.66 -14.29 -34.47
CA PRO A 343 12.39 -13.47 -33.30
C PRO A 343 13.65 -13.43 -32.45
N GLU A 344 13.95 -12.24 -31.96
CA GLU A 344 15.01 -11.93 -31.00
C GLU A 344 15.00 -12.93 -29.83
N GLU A 345 16.19 -13.47 -29.54
CA GLU A 345 16.44 -14.51 -28.55
C GLU A 345 16.19 -13.96 -27.14
N VAL A 346 15.02 -14.25 -26.56
CA VAL A 346 14.80 -14.07 -25.12
C VAL A 346 15.35 -15.32 -24.41
N PRO A 347 16.29 -15.19 -23.46
CA PRO A 347 16.88 -16.35 -22.80
C PRO A 347 15.86 -17.01 -21.88
N VAL A 348 15.41 -18.21 -22.25
CA VAL A 348 14.62 -19.11 -21.39
C VAL A 348 15.60 -19.96 -20.57
N PRO A 349 15.44 -20.07 -19.24
CA PRO A 349 16.30 -20.92 -18.42
C PRO A 349 16.07 -22.40 -18.75
N GLU A 350 17.19 -23.13 -18.76
CA GLU A 350 17.36 -24.55 -19.07
C GLU A 350 16.33 -25.46 -18.35
N PRO A 351 15.52 -26.26 -19.07
CA PRO A 351 14.67 -27.26 -18.44
C PRO A 351 15.50 -28.48 -18.01
N ALA A 352 15.47 -28.78 -16.71
CA ALA A 352 16.05 -29.99 -16.15
C ALA A 352 15.47 -31.26 -16.84
N ALA A 353 16.36 -32.24 -17.07
CA ALA A 353 16.07 -33.47 -17.80
C ALA A 353 14.80 -34.21 -17.32
N PRO A 354 13.98 -34.77 -18.23
CA PRO A 354 12.81 -35.55 -17.85
C PRO A 354 13.25 -36.89 -17.23
N ARG A 355 12.88 -37.12 -15.96
CA ARG A 355 12.91 -38.46 -15.36
C ARG A 355 11.80 -39.30 -15.98
N VAL A 356 12.18 -40.32 -16.75
CA VAL A 356 11.28 -41.38 -17.19
C VAL A 356 10.84 -42.18 -15.97
N VAL A 357 9.58 -42.03 -15.56
CA VAL A 357 8.95 -42.92 -14.58
C VAL A 357 8.19 -43.98 -15.37
N VAL A 358 8.67 -45.22 -15.33
CA VAL A 358 7.97 -46.39 -15.87
C VAL A 358 6.89 -46.82 -14.86
N PRO A 359 5.59 -46.84 -15.22
CA PRO A 359 4.57 -47.36 -14.34
C PRO A 359 4.56 -48.90 -14.42
N THR A 360 4.86 -49.58 -13.32
CA THR A 360 4.90 -51.06 -13.23
C THR A 360 3.69 -51.68 -12.53
N GLN A 361 2.56 -50.98 -12.35
CA GLN A 361 1.36 -51.61 -11.79
C GLN A 361 0.05 -50.89 -12.16
N PRO A 362 -1.07 -51.61 -12.39
CA PRO A 362 -2.40 -51.01 -12.45
C PRO A 362 -2.75 -50.39 -11.07
N PRO A 363 -3.47 -49.26 -11.03
CA PRO A 363 -3.74 -48.55 -9.79
C PRO A 363 -4.72 -49.35 -8.93
N GLN A 364 -4.31 -49.75 -7.73
CA GLN A 364 -5.24 -50.15 -6.67
C GLN A 364 -5.98 -48.92 -6.13
N PRO A 365 -7.28 -49.04 -5.80
CA PRO A 365 -7.98 -47.97 -5.10
C PRO A 365 -7.32 -47.75 -3.73
N PRO A 366 -7.01 -46.49 -3.35
CA PRO A 366 -6.34 -46.22 -2.08
C PRO A 366 -7.25 -46.60 -0.89
N PRO A 367 -6.68 -47.09 0.22
CA PRO A 367 -7.45 -47.29 1.43
C PRO A 367 -8.03 -45.95 1.92
N PRO A 368 -9.19 -45.94 2.60
CA PRO A 368 -9.78 -44.72 3.11
C PRO A 368 -8.83 -44.07 4.10
N VAL A 369 -8.24 -42.94 3.70
CA VAL A 369 -7.42 -42.11 4.57
C VAL A 369 -8.34 -41.56 5.67
N PRO A 370 -8.00 -41.70 6.97
CA PRO A 370 -8.75 -41.05 8.03
C PRO A 370 -8.81 -39.56 7.74
N ALA A 371 -10.00 -38.97 7.78
CA ALA A 371 -10.19 -37.55 7.56
C ALA A 371 -9.25 -36.76 8.49
N LEU A 372 -8.21 -36.17 7.92
CA LEU A 372 -7.41 -35.17 8.63
C LEU A 372 -8.38 -34.08 9.10
N PRO A 373 -8.26 -33.61 10.36
CA PRO A 373 -9.06 -32.48 10.80
C PRO A 373 -8.86 -31.33 9.80
N PRO A 374 -9.92 -30.59 9.44
CA PRO A 374 -9.82 -29.54 8.45
C PRO A 374 -8.71 -28.58 8.89
N VAL A 375 -7.66 -28.47 8.06
CA VAL A 375 -6.69 -27.39 8.20
C VAL A 375 -7.51 -26.10 8.11
N PRO A 376 -7.55 -25.27 9.17
CA PRO A 376 -8.31 -24.04 9.11
C PRO A 376 -7.81 -23.25 7.90
N ALA A 377 -8.72 -22.89 6.99
CA ALA A 377 -8.39 -22.05 5.85
C ALA A 377 -7.57 -20.85 6.35
N PRO A 378 -6.48 -20.44 5.68
CA PRO A 378 -5.75 -19.24 6.07
C PRO A 378 -6.76 -18.10 6.10
N ALA A 379 -7.05 -17.59 7.30
CA ALA A 379 -7.96 -16.49 7.47
C ALA A 379 -7.49 -15.36 6.55
N THR A 380 -8.39 -14.87 5.69
CA THR A 380 -8.08 -13.69 4.88
C THR A 380 -7.60 -12.60 5.84
N PRO A 381 -6.36 -12.09 5.69
CA PRO A 381 -5.83 -11.11 6.61
C PRO A 381 -6.78 -9.91 6.63
N ALA A 382 -7.10 -9.41 7.83
CA ALA A 382 -7.96 -8.25 7.95
C ALA A 382 -7.36 -7.09 7.15
N LEU A 383 -8.20 -6.19 6.63
CA LEU A 383 -7.76 -5.00 5.89
C LEU A 383 -6.67 -4.22 6.66
N THR A 384 -6.78 -4.18 7.98
CA THR A 384 -5.78 -3.59 8.88
C THR A 384 -4.45 -4.37 8.89
N ASP A 385 -4.45 -5.69 8.81
CA ASP A 385 -3.21 -6.48 8.80
C ASP A 385 -2.40 -6.28 7.52
N SER A 386 -3.05 -5.97 6.38
CA SER A 386 -2.32 -5.60 5.15
C SER A 386 -1.61 -4.24 5.22
N VAL A 387 -2.05 -3.33 6.11
CA VAL A 387 -1.49 -1.98 6.26
C VAL A 387 -0.50 -1.91 7.41
N PHE A 388 -0.82 -2.57 8.52
CA PHE A 388 -0.08 -2.50 9.77
C PHE A 388 0.80 -3.74 10.04
N GLY A 389 0.65 -4.83 9.29
CA GLY A 389 1.25 -6.13 9.59
C GLY A 389 2.77 -6.13 9.78
N ASP A 390 3.48 -5.33 8.99
CA ASP A 390 4.95 -5.30 9.00
C ASP A 390 5.55 -4.58 10.22
N PHE A 391 4.88 -3.54 10.74
CA PHE A 391 5.41 -2.72 11.84
C PHE A 391 4.59 -2.80 13.15
N TRP A 392 3.32 -3.20 13.06
CA TRP A 392 2.39 -3.32 14.18
C TRP A 392 1.44 -4.54 13.99
N PRO A 393 1.98 -5.77 14.11
CA PRO A 393 1.20 -6.99 13.96
C PRO A 393 0.11 -7.13 15.05
N GLU A 394 -1.03 -7.71 14.68
CA GLU A 394 -2.12 -7.97 15.62
C GLU A 394 -1.70 -9.16 16.46
N ARG A 395 -1.38 -8.91 17.72
CA ARG A 395 -1.29 -10.01 18.69
C ARG A 395 -2.72 -10.51 18.85
N ALA A 396 -2.94 -11.82 18.79
CA ALA A 396 -4.27 -12.46 18.88
C ALA A 396 -4.93 -12.27 20.28
N LEU A 397 -5.14 -11.02 20.68
CA LEU A 397 -5.67 -10.63 21.98
C LEU A 397 -7.12 -11.07 22.11
N PRO A 398 -7.52 -11.80 23.16
CA PRO A 398 -8.91 -12.15 23.36
C PRO A 398 -9.75 -10.87 23.55
N GLY A 399 -11.04 -10.95 23.18
CA GLY A 399 -11.97 -9.85 23.45
C GLY A 399 -12.07 -9.58 24.95
N ASN A 400 -12.14 -8.30 25.35
CA ASN A 400 -12.13 -7.92 26.76
C ASN A 400 -13.25 -6.91 27.06
N LEU A 401 -14.38 -7.43 27.56
CA LEU A 401 -15.57 -6.63 27.86
C LEU A 401 -15.32 -5.60 28.97
N ARG A 402 -14.45 -5.89 29.94
CA ARG A 402 -14.17 -4.97 31.05
C ARG A 402 -13.51 -3.68 30.56
N VAL A 403 -12.59 -3.79 29.59
CA VAL A 403 -11.93 -2.62 28.98
C VAL A 403 -12.93 -1.82 28.16
N LEU A 404 -13.81 -2.49 27.39
CA LEU A 404 -14.85 -1.82 26.63
C LEU A 404 -15.82 -1.05 27.54
N LEU A 405 -16.35 -1.70 28.58
CA LEU A 405 -17.26 -1.07 29.54
C LEU A 405 -16.58 0.05 30.33
N GLY A 406 -15.31 -0.12 30.70
CA GLY A 406 -14.52 0.93 31.36
C GLY A 406 -14.36 2.17 30.48
N ALA A 407 -13.99 2.00 29.22
CA ALA A 407 -13.87 3.12 28.27
C ALA A 407 -15.22 3.79 27.98
N LEU A 408 -16.30 3.01 27.81
CA LEU A 408 -17.66 3.56 27.67
C LEU A 408 -18.10 4.31 28.93
N GLY A 409 -17.79 3.81 30.11
CA GLY A 409 -18.07 4.48 31.38
C GLY A 409 -17.35 5.83 31.51
N VAL A 410 -16.07 5.91 31.13
CA VAL A 410 -15.33 7.18 31.05
C VAL A 410 -15.95 8.11 30.01
N GLY A 411 -16.40 7.59 28.87
CA GLY A 411 -17.13 8.35 27.87
C GLY A 411 -18.42 8.95 28.44
N VAL A 412 -19.30 8.16 29.04
CA VAL A 412 -20.54 8.64 29.66
C VAL A 412 -20.26 9.71 30.72
N LEU A 413 -19.26 9.49 31.58
CA LEU A 413 -18.82 10.49 32.55
C LEU A 413 -18.42 11.80 31.87
N ALA A 414 -17.61 11.73 30.80
CA ALA A 414 -17.20 12.90 30.03
C ALA A 414 -18.37 13.64 29.37
N GLY A 415 -19.33 12.90 28.78
CA GLY A 415 -20.51 13.50 28.17
C GLY A 415 -21.46 14.18 29.16
N ILE A 416 -21.47 13.73 30.42
CA ILE A 416 -22.24 14.38 31.49
C ILE A 416 -21.52 15.63 32.02
N VAL A 417 -20.20 15.54 32.15
CA VAL A 417 -19.39 16.51 32.91
C VAL A 417 -18.83 17.65 32.07
N LEU A 418 -18.32 17.39 30.85
CA LEU A 418 -17.56 18.39 30.08
C LEU A 418 -18.40 19.43 29.31
N PRO A 419 -19.54 19.08 28.68
CA PRO A 419 -20.24 20.03 27.81
C PRO A 419 -20.77 21.25 28.56
N TYR A 420 -20.61 22.44 27.96
CA TYR A 420 -21.03 23.75 28.49
C TYR A 420 -20.37 24.13 29.81
N ARG A 421 -19.22 23.54 30.13
CA ARG A 421 -18.48 23.81 31.35
C ARG A 421 -17.06 24.22 31.05
N ASP A 422 -16.62 25.25 31.75
CA ASP A 422 -15.23 25.68 31.70
C ASP A 422 -14.28 24.63 32.30
N PRO A 423 -12.99 24.64 31.91
CA PRO A 423 -12.01 23.71 32.46
C PRO A 423 -11.88 23.87 33.98
N GLY A 424 -12.12 22.77 34.71
CA GLY A 424 -12.13 22.76 36.18
C GLY A 424 -12.12 21.35 36.76
N LEU A 425 -12.75 21.18 37.94
CA LEU A 425 -12.82 19.89 38.65
C LEU A 425 -13.37 18.75 37.78
N GLY A 426 -14.38 19.03 36.96
CA GLY A 426 -15.02 18.05 36.09
C GLY A 426 -14.06 17.47 35.04
N TRP A 427 -13.27 18.33 34.40
CA TRP A 427 -12.22 17.92 33.46
C TRP A 427 -11.17 17.04 34.15
N PHE A 428 -10.74 17.42 35.35
CA PHE A 428 -9.79 16.63 36.13
C PHE A 428 -10.32 15.23 36.45
N VAL A 429 -11.57 15.11 36.91
CA VAL A 429 -12.20 13.81 37.20
C VAL A 429 -12.23 12.92 35.96
N VAL A 430 -12.59 13.47 34.80
CA VAL A 430 -12.59 12.73 33.52
C VAL A 430 -11.16 12.29 33.13
N LEU A 431 -10.17 13.17 33.26
CA LEU A 431 -8.76 12.86 32.95
C LEU A 431 -8.19 11.78 33.87
N VAL A 432 -8.52 11.81 35.17
CA VAL A 432 -8.13 10.78 36.14
C VAL A 432 -8.78 9.44 35.80
N ALA A 433 -10.08 9.43 35.47
CA ALA A 433 -10.79 8.22 35.09
C ALA A 433 -10.23 7.62 33.79
N ALA A 434 -9.94 8.46 32.78
CA ALA A 434 -9.27 8.06 31.54
C ALA A 434 -7.88 7.48 31.79
N GLY A 435 -7.03 8.18 32.57
CA GLY A 435 -5.69 7.74 32.94
C GLY A 435 -5.70 6.41 33.71
N ALA A 436 -6.65 6.23 34.63
CA ALA A 436 -6.83 4.98 35.36
C ALA A 436 -7.22 3.82 34.43
N ALA A 437 -8.15 4.04 33.50
CA ALA A 437 -8.54 3.02 32.52
C ALA A 437 -7.34 2.58 31.64
N LEU A 438 -6.52 3.53 31.21
CA LEU A 438 -5.30 3.28 30.42
C LEU A 438 -4.24 2.52 31.23
N LEU A 439 -3.97 2.94 32.47
CA LEU A 439 -2.98 2.29 33.34
C LEU A 439 -3.39 0.88 33.73
N LEU A 440 -4.68 0.66 34.03
CA LEU A 440 -5.23 -0.67 34.36
C LEU A 440 -5.19 -1.63 33.16
N SER A 441 -5.33 -1.09 31.94
CA SER A 441 -5.24 -1.85 30.68
C SER A 441 -3.80 -2.09 30.23
N SER A 442 -2.84 -1.32 30.75
CA SER A 442 -1.44 -1.38 30.32
C SER A 442 -0.75 -2.70 30.69
N ARG A 443 -0.10 -3.31 29.70
CA ARG A 443 0.76 -4.48 29.90
C ARG A 443 1.96 -4.16 30.79
N ASN A 444 2.44 -2.91 30.75
CA ASN A 444 3.61 -2.43 31.48
C ASN A 444 3.23 -1.62 32.72
N ARG A 445 2.06 -1.83 33.31
CA ARG A 445 1.55 -1.07 34.47
C ARG A 445 2.44 -1.06 35.71
N ARG A 446 3.42 -1.98 35.81
CA ARG A 446 4.40 -2.05 36.91
C ARG A 446 5.78 -1.49 36.54
N ASP A 447 5.97 -1.08 35.29
CA ASP A 447 7.24 -0.50 34.84
C ASP A 447 7.42 0.88 35.49
N PRO A 448 8.57 1.17 36.14
CA PRO A 448 8.80 2.44 36.82
C PRO A 448 8.64 3.65 35.91
N PHE A 449 9.00 3.52 34.62
CA PHE A 449 8.84 4.62 33.66
C PHE A 449 7.37 4.88 33.34
N THR A 450 6.56 3.84 33.11
CA THR A 450 5.11 4.00 32.90
C THR A 450 4.43 4.59 34.14
N LEU A 451 4.84 4.19 35.36
CA LEU A 451 4.32 4.77 36.60
C LEU A 451 4.72 6.25 36.77
N ALA A 452 5.97 6.61 36.44
CA ALA A 452 6.42 7.99 36.44
C ALA A 452 5.63 8.85 35.43
N CYS A 453 5.40 8.35 34.21
CA CYS A 453 4.53 9.01 33.23
C CYS A 453 3.11 9.20 33.77
N ALA A 454 2.52 8.17 34.38
CA ALA A 454 1.17 8.27 34.95
C ALA A 454 1.09 9.30 36.09
N ALA A 455 2.09 9.34 36.98
CA ALA A 455 2.16 10.33 38.06
C ALA A 455 2.30 11.76 37.51
N LEU A 456 3.14 11.96 36.49
CA LEU A 456 3.30 13.27 35.84
C LEU A 456 2.05 13.68 35.05
N CYS A 457 1.35 12.76 34.37
CA CYS A 457 0.06 13.04 33.73
C CYS A 457 -0.99 13.48 34.76
N LEU A 458 -1.00 12.85 35.94
CA LEU A 458 -1.89 13.25 37.04
C LEU A 458 -1.57 14.68 37.50
N LEU A 459 -0.29 15.00 37.71
CA LEU A 459 0.15 16.35 38.07
C LEU A 459 -0.24 17.38 36.99
N LEU A 460 -0.04 17.07 35.71
CA LEU A 460 -0.45 17.95 34.61
C LEU A 460 -1.96 18.16 34.60
N ALA A 461 -2.76 17.12 34.89
CA ALA A 461 -4.22 17.25 34.99
C ALA A 461 -4.65 18.15 36.16
N THR A 462 -3.89 18.20 37.27
CA THR A 462 -4.22 19.11 38.39
C THR A 462 -4.15 20.59 38.00
N VAL A 463 -3.38 20.95 36.96
CA VAL A 463 -3.27 22.34 36.48
C VAL A 463 -4.63 22.88 36.06
N VAL A 464 -5.49 22.05 35.46
CA VAL A 464 -6.85 22.44 35.03
C VAL A 464 -7.76 22.84 36.19
N VAL A 465 -7.47 22.38 37.42
CA VAL A 465 -8.23 22.74 38.63
C VAL A 465 -7.57 23.87 39.39
N VAL A 466 -6.24 24.01 39.27
CA VAL A 466 -5.45 24.94 40.07
C VAL A 466 -5.26 26.29 39.36
N ARG A 467 -5.24 26.29 38.03
CA ARG A 467 -4.92 27.45 37.19
C ARG A 467 -6.06 27.73 36.22
N ASP A 468 -6.45 28.98 36.16
CA ASP A 468 -7.41 29.52 35.19
C ASP A 468 -6.74 29.85 33.85
N ALA A 469 -5.42 30.07 33.85
CA ALA A 469 -4.64 30.32 32.64
C ALA A 469 -4.84 29.20 31.56
N GLU A 470 -5.74 29.43 30.62
CA GLU A 470 -6.10 28.43 29.60
C GLU A 470 -4.91 27.99 28.76
N TRP A 471 -4.03 28.94 28.41
CA TRP A 471 -2.87 28.68 27.58
C TRP A 471 -1.92 27.65 28.22
N ILE A 472 -1.70 27.72 29.54
CA ILE A 472 -0.84 26.76 30.26
C ILE A 472 -1.57 25.43 30.45
N ALA A 473 -2.89 25.45 30.69
CA ALA A 473 -3.70 24.24 30.80
C ALA A 473 -3.68 23.43 29.49
N VAL A 474 -3.88 24.08 28.33
CA VAL A 474 -3.81 23.44 27.01
C VAL A 474 -2.43 22.82 26.75
N LEU A 475 -1.34 23.55 27.05
CA LEU A 475 0.01 23.00 26.93
C LEU A 475 0.21 21.77 27.83
N CYS A 476 -0.31 21.80 29.06
CA CYS A 476 -0.23 20.67 29.99
C CYS A 476 -1.01 19.45 29.50
N LEU A 477 -2.19 19.65 28.90
CA LEU A 477 -3.00 18.58 28.32
C LEU A 477 -2.31 17.94 27.10
N LEU A 478 -1.75 18.76 26.20
CA LEU A 478 -0.98 18.27 25.05
C LEU A 478 0.27 17.48 25.49
N ALA A 479 1.02 18.04 26.44
CA ALA A 479 2.19 17.36 27.02
C ALA A 479 1.78 16.06 27.73
N GLY A 480 0.66 16.06 28.45
CA GLY A 480 0.10 14.90 29.13
C GLY A 480 -0.32 13.79 28.16
N GLY A 481 -0.96 14.13 27.04
CA GLY A 481 -1.30 13.20 25.96
C GLY A 481 -0.05 12.56 25.35
N ALA A 482 0.97 13.36 25.02
CA ALA A 482 2.24 12.86 24.48
C ALA A 482 2.98 11.97 25.49
N LEU A 483 3.04 12.38 26.76
CA LEU A 483 3.66 11.62 27.85
C LEU A 483 2.97 10.27 28.07
N CYS A 484 1.64 10.26 28.07
CA CYS A 484 0.84 9.04 28.18
C CYS A 484 1.10 8.11 26.99
N ALA A 485 1.07 8.63 25.75
CA ALA A 485 1.37 7.84 24.55
C ALA A 485 2.74 7.13 24.64
N VAL A 486 3.79 7.88 25.02
CA VAL A 486 5.14 7.35 25.19
C VAL A 486 5.23 6.37 26.36
N GLY A 487 4.53 6.63 27.47
CA GLY A 487 4.46 5.75 28.64
C GLY A 487 3.79 4.40 28.36
N LEU A 488 2.78 4.39 27.47
CA LEU A 488 2.09 3.17 27.03
C LEU A 488 2.94 2.31 26.08
N VAL A 489 3.63 2.94 25.12
CA VAL A 489 4.47 2.23 24.15
C VAL A 489 5.82 1.81 24.75
N GLY A 490 6.34 2.58 25.70
CA GLY A 490 7.64 2.33 26.33
C GLY A 490 8.84 2.76 25.46
N GLY A 491 8.66 3.76 24.60
CA GLY A 491 9.68 4.26 23.67
C GLY A 491 11.04 4.56 24.35
N ARG A 492 12.14 4.23 23.67
CA ARG A 492 13.54 4.48 24.13
C ARG A 492 14.38 5.27 23.13
N THR A 493 13.90 5.41 21.90
CA THR A 493 14.62 6.06 20.80
C THR A 493 13.74 7.13 20.17
N VAL A 494 14.34 8.15 19.55
CA VAL A 494 13.60 9.25 18.90
C VAL A 494 12.51 8.75 17.92
N PRO A 495 12.74 7.76 17.03
CA PRO A 495 11.69 7.25 16.14
C PRO A 495 10.57 6.56 16.91
N THR A 496 10.90 5.81 17.97
CA THR A 496 9.85 5.18 18.79
C THR A 496 9.03 6.21 19.55
N PHE A 497 9.60 7.38 19.89
CA PHE A 497 8.85 8.49 20.49
C PHE A 497 7.85 9.09 19.50
N LEU A 498 8.31 9.43 18.29
CA LEU A 498 7.44 9.93 17.23
C LEU A 498 6.34 8.91 16.89
N LEU A 499 6.72 7.63 16.78
CA LEU A 499 5.77 6.55 16.58
C LEU A 499 4.78 6.45 17.73
N SER A 500 5.17 6.71 18.99
CA SER A 500 4.25 6.61 20.13
C SER A 500 3.12 7.63 20.04
N VAL A 501 3.45 8.88 19.69
CA VAL A 501 2.47 9.97 19.53
C VAL A 501 1.51 9.65 18.38
N VAL A 502 2.03 9.16 17.26
CA VAL A 502 1.21 8.80 16.09
C VAL A 502 0.45 7.48 16.29
N ALA A 503 0.96 6.57 17.14
CA ALA A 503 0.34 5.27 17.39
C ALA A 503 -1.00 5.39 18.10
N TRP A 504 -1.22 6.39 18.96
CA TRP A 504 -2.51 6.56 19.63
C TRP A 504 -3.66 6.81 18.63
N PRO A 505 -3.65 7.82 17.75
CA PRO A 505 -4.75 7.97 16.78
C PRO A 505 -4.86 6.76 15.85
N LEU A 506 -3.74 6.16 15.42
CA LEU A 506 -3.75 4.95 14.60
C LEU A 506 -4.31 3.72 15.32
N SER A 507 -4.26 3.68 16.65
CA SER A 507 -4.78 2.58 17.46
C SER A 507 -6.30 2.42 17.30
N GLY A 508 -7.03 3.50 17.00
CA GLY A 508 -8.47 3.45 16.72
C GLY A 508 -8.80 2.63 15.47
N LEU A 509 -7.97 2.73 14.42
CA LEU A 509 -8.09 1.92 13.20
C LEU A 509 -7.57 0.51 13.42
N ARG A 510 -6.41 0.40 14.07
CA ARG A 510 -5.73 -0.88 14.30
C ARG A 510 -6.52 -1.82 15.22
N GLY A 511 -7.22 -1.26 16.20
CA GLY A 511 -8.01 -1.99 17.20
C GLY A 511 -9.37 -2.48 16.72
N LEU A 512 -9.82 -2.16 15.49
CA LEU A 512 -11.13 -2.58 14.97
C LEU A 512 -11.36 -4.10 15.01
N PRO A 513 -10.40 -4.98 14.62
CA PRO A 513 -10.59 -6.42 14.72
C PRO A 513 -10.74 -6.91 16.16
N TRP A 514 -10.00 -6.30 17.10
CA TRP A 514 -10.12 -6.58 18.53
C TRP A 514 -11.47 -6.13 19.09
N LEU A 515 -11.93 -4.93 18.73
CA LEU A 515 -13.27 -4.44 19.09
C LEU A 515 -14.37 -5.37 18.56
N GLY A 516 -14.26 -5.82 17.30
CA GLY A 516 -15.19 -6.78 16.71
C GLY A 516 -15.20 -8.15 17.42
N ARG A 517 -14.07 -8.59 17.99
CA ARG A 517 -14.02 -9.79 18.86
C ARG A 517 -14.68 -9.53 20.21
N THR A 518 -14.42 -8.38 20.83
CA THR A 518 -15.04 -7.99 22.11
C THR A 518 -16.56 -7.86 22.01
N LEU A 519 -17.08 -7.23 20.94
CA LEU A 519 -18.53 -7.09 20.71
C LEU A 519 -19.24 -8.42 20.43
N ARG A 520 -18.55 -9.40 19.83
CA ARG A 520 -19.09 -10.75 19.63
C ARG A 520 -19.34 -11.50 20.94
N LEU A 521 -18.57 -11.21 21.99
CA LEU A 521 -18.78 -11.80 23.33
C LEU A 521 -20.09 -11.31 23.98
N VAL A 522 -20.53 -10.10 23.66
CA VAL A 522 -21.75 -9.50 24.21
C VAL A 522 -22.98 -9.96 23.42
N THR A 523 -22.85 -10.06 22.10
CA THR A 523 -24.02 -10.19 21.22
C THR A 523 -24.41 -11.63 20.89
N GLY A 524 -23.55 -12.63 21.14
CA GLY A 524 -23.86 -14.06 21.01
C GLY A 524 -24.29 -14.57 19.63
N LEU A 525 -24.49 -13.69 18.64
CA LEU A 525 -25.09 -13.95 17.34
C LEU A 525 -24.19 -13.38 16.23
N GLY A 526 -23.86 -14.21 15.23
CA GLY A 526 -22.95 -13.89 14.13
C GLY A 526 -23.28 -12.65 13.29
N ASN A 527 -24.48 -12.08 13.44
CA ASN A 527 -24.95 -10.87 12.72
C ASN A 527 -25.00 -9.59 13.59
N GLY A 528 -24.65 -9.66 14.88
CA GLY A 528 -24.78 -8.54 15.82
C GLY A 528 -23.93 -7.30 15.48
N ALA A 529 -22.77 -7.49 14.84
CA ALA A 529 -21.90 -6.39 14.44
C ALA A 529 -22.42 -5.61 13.21
N ALA A 530 -23.31 -6.20 12.42
CA ALA A 530 -24.02 -5.51 11.35
C ALA A 530 -25.23 -4.76 11.93
N LEU A 531 -26.02 -5.42 12.78
CA LEU A 531 -27.18 -4.83 13.45
C LEU A 531 -26.77 -3.63 14.33
N ALA A 532 -25.72 -3.77 15.15
CA ALA A 532 -25.19 -2.69 15.97
C ALA A 532 -24.64 -1.54 15.13
N ARG A 533 -23.96 -1.81 14.00
CA ARG A 533 -23.52 -0.77 13.06
C ARG A 533 -24.70 -0.03 12.48
N THR A 534 -25.74 -0.76 12.06
CA THR A 534 -26.94 -0.16 11.49
C THR A 534 -27.65 0.68 12.53
N VAL A 535 -27.83 0.20 13.77
CA VAL A 535 -28.44 0.98 14.86
C VAL A 535 -27.60 2.21 15.17
N VAL A 536 -26.28 2.09 15.30
CA VAL A 536 -25.41 3.25 15.58
C VAL A 536 -25.40 4.25 14.43
N PHE A 537 -25.28 3.82 13.17
CA PHE A 537 -25.34 4.73 12.03
C PHE A 537 -26.73 5.34 11.81
N SER A 538 -27.79 4.59 12.11
CA SER A 538 -29.16 5.10 12.08
C SER A 538 -29.38 6.14 13.18
N LEU A 539 -28.89 5.90 14.40
CA LEU A 539 -28.96 6.87 15.50
C LEU A 539 -28.10 8.10 15.23
N LEU A 540 -26.88 7.94 14.70
CA LEU A 540 -25.99 9.03 14.32
C LEU A 540 -26.59 9.85 13.18
N GLY A 541 -27.12 9.19 12.16
CA GLY A 541 -27.83 9.83 11.06
C GLY A 541 -29.06 10.58 11.55
N LEU A 542 -29.89 9.95 12.39
CA LEU A 542 -31.07 10.58 12.98
C LEU A 542 -30.68 11.82 13.79
N LEU A 543 -29.63 11.73 14.61
CA LEU A 543 -29.12 12.84 15.42
C LEU A 543 -28.64 14.01 14.55
N VAL A 544 -27.78 13.73 13.57
CA VAL A 544 -27.22 14.76 12.69
C VAL A 544 -28.32 15.43 11.87
N PHE A 545 -29.22 14.66 11.24
CA PHE A 545 -30.29 15.22 10.43
C PHE A 545 -31.37 15.92 11.27
N ALA A 546 -31.73 15.38 12.43
CA ALA A 546 -32.68 16.06 13.33
C ALA A 546 -32.12 17.40 13.82
N LEU A 547 -30.84 17.48 14.16
CA LEU A 547 -30.22 18.73 14.58
C LEU A 547 -30.08 19.72 13.41
N LEU A 548 -29.66 19.25 12.24
CA LEU A 548 -29.47 20.11 11.06
C LEU A 548 -30.80 20.68 10.55
N PHE A 549 -31.88 19.89 10.62
CA PHE A 549 -33.23 20.37 10.34
C PHE A 549 -33.78 21.27 11.45
N ALA A 550 -33.46 21.00 12.71
CA ALA A 550 -33.81 21.91 13.82
C ALA A 550 -33.09 23.27 13.68
N SER A 551 -31.83 23.30 13.23
CA SER A 551 -31.11 24.55 12.97
C SER A 551 -31.60 25.31 11.72
N ALA A 552 -32.22 24.59 10.77
CA ALA A 552 -32.63 25.16 9.48
C ALA A 552 -34.08 25.63 9.45
N ASP A 553 -34.94 25.10 10.33
CA ASP A 553 -36.37 25.37 10.34
C ASP A 553 -36.91 25.56 11.77
N ALA A 554 -37.47 26.74 12.03
CA ALA A 554 -37.96 27.14 13.35
C ALA A 554 -39.15 26.29 13.83
N LEU A 555 -39.98 25.78 12.92
CA LEU A 555 -41.15 24.98 13.26
C LEU A 555 -40.73 23.56 13.69
N PHE A 556 -39.73 22.99 13.00
CA PHE A 556 -39.13 21.73 13.39
C PHE A 556 -38.38 21.82 14.73
N ALA A 557 -37.68 22.94 14.98
CA ALA A 557 -37.04 23.22 16.26
C ALA A 557 -38.05 23.24 17.43
N GLU A 558 -39.19 23.90 17.25
CA GLU A 558 -40.26 23.99 18.25
C GLU A 558 -40.89 22.62 18.55
N TRP A 559 -41.07 21.76 17.54
CA TRP A 559 -41.56 20.39 17.72
C TRP A 559 -40.56 19.49 18.45
N VAL A 560 -39.27 19.61 18.13
CA VAL A 560 -38.21 18.89 18.84
C VAL A 560 -38.16 19.34 20.30
N GLY A 561 -38.27 20.65 20.57
CA GLY A 561 -38.37 21.21 21.91
C GLY A 561 -39.63 20.77 22.66
N ALA A 562 -40.79 20.64 21.99
CA ALA A 562 -42.03 20.18 22.62
C ALA A 562 -42.02 18.69 23.00
N VAL A 563 -41.29 17.85 22.26
CA VAL A 563 -41.13 16.42 22.56
C VAL A 563 -40.08 16.19 23.65
N VAL A 564 -39.11 17.09 23.78
CA VAL A 564 -38.00 16.99 24.74
C VAL A 564 -37.76 18.35 25.45
N PRO A 565 -38.63 18.74 26.39
CA PRO A 565 -38.73 20.12 26.90
C PRO A 565 -37.60 20.61 27.81
N ASP A 566 -36.73 19.72 28.33
CA ASP A 566 -35.62 20.07 29.24
C ASP A 566 -34.23 19.84 28.62
N LEU A 567 -34.14 19.49 27.33
CA LEU A 567 -32.86 19.26 26.66
C LEU A 567 -32.69 20.30 25.56
N ASP A 568 -31.91 21.34 25.83
CA ASP A 568 -31.38 22.24 24.80
C ASP A 568 -30.91 21.39 23.60
N ALA A 569 -31.34 21.73 22.39
CA ALA A 569 -31.06 20.94 21.19
C ALA A 569 -29.54 20.74 20.99
N GLU A 570 -28.73 21.72 21.38
CA GLU A 570 -27.28 21.61 21.40
C GLU A 570 -26.81 20.56 22.42
N ALA A 571 -27.38 20.51 23.63
CA ALA A 571 -26.99 19.58 24.69
C ALA A 571 -27.36 18.13 24.37
N LEU A 572 -28.44 17.93 23.61
CA LEU A 572 -28.85 16.61 23.10
C LEU A 572 -27.83 16.01 22.14
N VAL A 573 -27.02 16.84 21.46
CA VAL A 573 -26.03 16.39 20.49
C VAL A 573 -24.63 16.38 21.07
N LEU A 574 -24.26 17.44 21.79
CA LEU A 574 -22.91 17.60 22.29
C LEU A 574 -22.55 16.55 23.36
N ARG A 575 -23.45 16.24 24.29
CA ARG A 575 -23.22 15.25 25.35
C ARG A 575 -22.96 13.82 24.83
N PRO A 576 -23.85 13.22 24.01
CA PRO A 576 -23.57 11.89 23.46
C PRO A 576 -22.39 11.90 22.49
N PHE A 577 -22.17 12.99 21.75
CA PHE A 577 -20.98 13.13 20.92
C PHE A 577 -19.71 13.07 21.76
N VAL A 578 -19.59 13.91 22.80
CA VAL A 578 -18.44 13.94 23.70
C VAL A 578 -18.26 12.59 24.38
N ALA A 579 -19.36 11.94 24.80
CA ALA A 579 -19.28 10.61 25.39
C ALA A 579 -18.71 9.56 24.43
N PHE A 580 -19.19 9.55 23.19
CA PHE A 580 -18.68 8.65 22.16
C PHE A 580 -17.23 8.95 21.79
N PHE A 581 -16.89 10.22 21.61
CA PHE A 581 -15.55 10.65 21.23
C PHE A 581 -14.52 10.33 22.31
N VAL A 582 -14.76 10.77 23.56
CA VAL A 582 -13.85 10.51 24.69
C VAL A 582 -13.78 9.00 24.97
N GLY A 583 -14.91 8.30 24.97
CA GLY A 583 -14.94 6.84 25.12
C GLY A 583 -14.14 6.12 24.02
N GLY A 584 -14.24 6.58 22.77
CA GLY A 584 -13.46 6.08 21.64
C GLY A 584 -11.96 6.34 21.78
N VAL A 585 -11.56 7.55 22.18
CA VAL A 585 -10.15 7.92 22.42
C VAL A 585 -9.54 7.09 23.56
N VAL A 586 -10.28 6.91 24.65
CA VAL A 586 -9.86 6.07 25.79
C VAL A 586 -9.78 4.60 25.39
N LEU A 587 -10.75 4.09 24.62
CA LEU A 587 -10.75 2.71 24.13
C LEU A 587 -9.57 2.43 23.19
N ALA A 588 -9.29 3.37 22.28
CA ALA A 588 -8.14 3.33 21.39
C ALA A 588 -6.82 3.30 22.20
N GLY A 589 -6.69 4.20 23.19
CA GLY A 589 -5.56 4.21 24.10
C GLY A 589 -5.44 2.91 24.92
N CYS A 590 -6.55 2.30 25.36
CA CYS A 590 -6.54 1.01 26.05
C CYS A 590 -6.06 -0.12 25.13
N TYR A 591 -6.48 -0.11 23.85
CA TYR A 591 -5.94 -1.04 22.86
C TYR A 591 -4.44 -0.82 22.65
N LEU A 592 -3.96 0.43 22.55
CA LEU A 592 -2.53 0.74 22.48
C LEU A 592 -1.77 0.22 23.71
N ALA A 593 -2.37 0.33 24.90
CA ALA A 593 -1.81 -0.16 26.16
C ALA A 593 -1.70 -1.70 26.21
N LEU A 594 -2.62 -2.40 25.53
CA LEU A 594 -2.64 -3.87 25.42
C LEU A 594 -1.72 -4.39 24.30
N ASN A 595 -1.69 -3.71 23.14
CA ASN A 595 -0.89 -4.06 21.98
C ASN A 595 0.02 -2.89 21.53
N PRO A 596 1.04 -2.51 22.32
CA PRO A 596 1.97 -1.47 21.87
C PRO A 596 2.75 -1.95 20.63
N PRO A 597 3.01 -1.06 19.64
CA PRO A 597 3.79 -1.39 18.46
C PRO A 597 5.18 -1.88 18.86
N ALA A 598 5.80 -2.71 18.02
CA ALA A 598 7.12 -3.27 18.32
C ALA A 598 8.17 -2.15 18.33
N ALA A 599 8.52 -1.66 19.53
CA ALA A 599 9.48 -0.57 19.75
C ALA A 599 10.94 -0.86 19.33
N GLY A 600 11.17 -1.88 18.49
CA GLY A 600 12.45 -2.27 17.93
C GLY A 600 12.43 -2.64 16.44
N ALA A 601 11.27 -2.63 15.77
CA ALA A 601 11.12 -3.07 14.37
C ALA A 601 11.21 -1.89 13.38
N ALA A 602 12.15 -0.96 13.57
CA ALA A 602 12.51 -0.05 12.49
C ALA A 602 13.40 -0.83 11.49
N PRO A 603 13.09 -0.84 10.18
CA PRO A 603 13.84 -1.63 9.20
C PRO A 603 15.28 -1.11 9.07
N GLY A 604 16.24 -2.04 9.07
CA GLY A 604 17.63 -1.80 8.70
C GLY A 604 18.60 -1.76 9.88
N GLU A 605 19.43 -2.80 10.00
CA GLU A 605 20.71 -2.71 10.68
C GLU A 605 21.41 -1.41 10.23
N ARG A 606 21.65 -0.51 11.18
CA ARG A 606 22.25 0.79 10.88
C ARG A 606 23.67 0.56 10.39
N ARG A 607 23.88 0.61 9.08
CA ARG A 607 25.21 0.61 8.49
C ARG A 607 25.80 2.02 8.65
N PRO A 608 26.89 2.19 9.43
CA PRO A 608 27.61 3.45 9.44
C PRO A 608 28.11 3.78 8.03
N VAL A 609 28.37 5.06 7.76
CA VAL A 609 28.93 5.48 6.46
C VAL A 609 30.31 4.86 6.25
N ALA A 610 30.63 4.52 5.00
CA ALA A 610 31.89 3.88 4.66
C ALA A 610 33.08 4.81 4.90
N HIS A 611 32.90 6.12 4.65
CA HIS A 611 33.95 7.12 4.80
C HIS A 611 33.61 8.21 5.82
N ARG A 612 34.62 8.62 6.60
CA ARG A 612 34.49 9.65 7.65
C ARG A 612 33.99 10.99 7.13
N PHE A 613 34.40 11.38 5.92
CA PHE A 613 34.06 12.69 5.36
C PHE A 613 32.55 12.86 5.09
N GLU A 614 31.81 11.77 4.84
CA GLU A 614 30.38 11.82 4.53
C GLU A 614 29.53 12.40 5.68
N TRP A 615 29.96 12.22 6.93
CA TRP A 615 29.28 12.80 8.09
C TRP A 615 30.06 13.96 8.71
N LEU A 616 31.40 13.91 8.68
CA LEU A 616 32.23 14.91 9.34
C LEU A 616 32.27 16.23 8.58
N ALA A 617 32.36 16.22 7.24
CA ALA A 617 32.45 17.45 6.47
C ALA A 617 31.20 18.35 6.63
N PRO A 618 29.96 17.84 6.55
CA PRO A 618 28.78 18.64 6.85
C PRO A 618 28.79 19.23 8.27
N VAL A 619 29.19 18.46 9.29
CA VAL A 619 29.26 18.95 10.68
C VAL A 619 30.29 20.06 10.81
N LEU A 620 31.48 19.91 10.23
CA LEU A 620 32.53 20.94 10.29
C LEU A 620 32.14 22.22 9.53
N VAL A 621 31.36 22.11 8.45
CA VAL A 621 30.81 23.29 7.76
C VAL A 621 29.83 24.03 8.67
N VAL A 622 28.95 23.30 9.36
CA VAL A 622 28.03 23.88 10.34
C VAL A 622 28.82 24.52 11.50
N ASP A 623 29.84 23.85 12.03
CA ASP A 623 30.72 24.40 13.06
C ASP A 623 31.38 25.72 12.60
N ALA A 624 31.88 25.77 11.36
CA ALA A 624 32.48 26.98 10.81
C ALA A 624 31.47 28.14 10.71
N VAL A 625 30.23 27.87 10.31
CA VAL A 625 29.15 28.87 10.28
C VAL A 625 28.81 29.36 11.68
N PHE A 626 28.70 28.45 12.66
CA PHE A 626 28.45 28.82 14.06
C PHE A 626 29.59 29.67 14.63
N VAL A 627 30.85 29.30 14.37
CA VAL A 627 32.00 30.09 14.80
C VAL A 627 32.00 31.47 14.15
N LEU A 628 31.73 31.58 12.85
CA LEU A 628 31.63 32.87 12.16
C LEU A 628 30.51 33.74 12.75
N PHE A 629 29.35 33.13 13.03
CA PHE A 629 28.23 33.80 13.68
C PHE A 629 28.60 34.31 15.07
N LEU A 630 29.26 33.48 15.90
CA LEU A 630 29.71 33.88 17.23
C LEU A 630 30.77 34.99 17.18
N VAL A 631 31.65 35.00 16.19
CA VAL A 631 32.60 36.10 15.96
C VAL A 631 31.85 37.39 15.62
N ALA A 632 30.82 37.33 14.78
CA ALA A 632 30.00 38.49 14.45
C ALA A 632 29.25 39.01 15.70
N GLN A 633 28.68 38.12 16.51
CA GLN A 633 28.03 38.50 17.78
C GLN A 633 29.02 39.12 18.77
N ALA A 634 30.20 38.54 18.94
CA ALA A 634 31.24 39.09 19.79
C ALA A 634 31.64 40.50 19.32
N ALA A 635 31.78 40.72 18.00
CA ALA A 635 32.08 42.04 17.46
C ALA A 635 31.01 43.08 17.79
N VAL A 636 29.72 42.70 17.79
CA VAL A 636 28.62 43.59 18.21
C VAL A 636 28.69 43.89 19.72
N ILE A 637 28.89 42.87 20.55
CA ILE A 637 28.96 43.02 22.02
C ILE A 637 30.15 43.89 22.43
N PHE A 638 31.33 43.70 21.84
CA PHE A 638 32.54 44.48 22.15
C PHE A 638 32.61 45.82 21.42
N GLY A 639 31.96 45.95 20.26
CA GLY A 639 31.94 47.17 19.44
C GLY A 639 30.98 48.25 19.93
N GLY A 640 30.03 47.89 20.80
CA GLY A 640 29.02 48.79 21.36
C GLY A 640 27.97 49.27 20.35
N HIS A 641 27.00 50.06 20.82
CA HIS A 641 25.84 50.50 20.00
C HIS A 641 26.26 51.22 18.70
N GLY A 642 27.31 52.03 18.75
CA GLY A 642 27.81 52.77 17.58
C GLY A 642 28.48 51.90 16.51
N TYR A 643 28.93 50.69 16.82
CA TYR A 643 29.43 49.75 15.81
C TYR A 643 28.27 49.12 15.01
N LEU A 644 27.21 48.71 15.70
CA LEU A 644 26.02 48.11 15.11
C LEU A 644 25.32 49.07 14.14
N GLU A 645 25.07 50.30 14.60
CA GLU A 645 24.37 51.33 13.82
C GLU A 645 25.17 51.74 12.57
N ARG A 646 26.50 51.89 12.67
CA ARG A 646 27.36 52.19 11.52
C ARG A 646 27.43 51.07 10.48
N THR A 647 27.26 49.82 10.90
CA THR A 647 27.46 48.66 10.02
C THR A 647 26.15 48.18 9.39
N THR A 648 25.05 48.23 10.14
CA THR A 648 23.74 47.68 9.72
C THR A 648 22.68 48.75 9.47
N GLY A 649 22.86 49.96 10.00
CA GLY A 649 21.85 51.02 9.99
C GLY A 649 20.68 50.78 10.95
N LEU A 650 20.68 49.69 11.72
CA LEU A 650 19.64 49.37 12.69
C LEU A 650 19.96 49.98 14.05
N THR A 651 18.93 50.47 14.72
CA THR A 651 19.01 50.81 16.15
C THR A 651 19.18 49.54 16.98
N TYR A 652 19.72 49.68 18.19
CA TYR A 652 19.90 48.53 19.09
C TYR A 652 18.56 47.85 19.41
N ALA A 653 17.48 48.62 19.56
CA ALA A 653 16.14 48.07 19.76
C ALA A 653 15.71 47.21 18.57
N GLU A 654 15.72 47.74 17.34
CA GLU A 654 15.34 47.02 16.11
C GLU A 654 16.16 45.75 15.87
N TYR A 655 17.46 45.79 16.19
CA TYR A 655 18.34 44.63 16.09
C TYR A 655 17.93 43.51 17.05
N VAL A 656 17.52 43.85 18.27
CA VAL A 656 17.10 42.87 19.29
C VAL A 656 15.79 42.17 18.89
N HIS A 657 14.88 42.84 18.17
CA HIS A 657 13.66 42.22 17.64
C HIS A 657 13.91 41.20 16.51
N GLN A 658 14.91 41.43 15.66
CA GLN A 658 15.10 40.61 14.44
C GLN A 658 15.83 39.28 14.68
N GLY A 659 15.30 38.20 14.09
CA GLY A 659 16.00 36.92 14.04
C GLY A 659 15.99 36.12 15.34
N PHE A 660 15.26 36.56 16.38
CA PHE A 660 15.12 35.81 17.63
C PHE A 660 14.63 34.36 17.37
N GLY A 661 13.52 34.20 16.65
CA GLY A 661 12.98 32.88 16.33
C GLY A 661 13.94 32.02 15.49
N GLN A 662 14.84 32.66 14.72
CA GLN A 662 15.86 31.94 13.94
C GLN A 662 16.92 31.32 14.84
N LEU A 663 17.26 31.95 15.98
CA LEU A 663 18.21 31.40 16.96
C LEU A 663 17.65 30.15 17.64
N THR A 664 16.39 30.20 18.07
CA THR A 664 15.70 29.02 18.63
C THR A 664 15.62 27.87 17.61
N VAL A 665 15.30 28.18 16.35
CA VAL A 665 15.32 27.19 15.27
C VAL A 665 16.73 26.63 15.05
N ALA A 666 17.77 27.45 15.11
CA ALA A 666 19.16 27.00 14.99
C ALA A 666 19.53 26.04 16.13
N THR A 667 19.16 26.33 17.38
CA THR A 667 19.37 25.44 18.53
C THR A 667 18.68 24.08 18.32
N ALA A 668 17.42 24.08 17.86
CA ALA A 668 16.68 22.84 17.57
C ALA A 668 17.31 22.05 16.40
N LEU A 669 17.74 22.74 15.34
CA LEU A 669 18.43 22.13 14.21
C LEU A 669 19.78 21.53 14.62
N THR A 670 20.51 22.13 15.56
CA THR A 670 21.74 21.54 16.12
C THR A 670 21.45 20.16 16.72
N LEU A 671 20.40 20.02 17.54
CA LEU A 671 20.05 18.72 18.12
C LEU A 671 19.73 17.68 17.04
N LEU A 672 19.09 18.10 15.94
CA LEU A 672 18.83 17.24 14.78
C LEU A 672 20.12 16.84 14.05
N VAL A 673 21.04 17.77 13.82
CA VAL A 673 22.35 17.53 13.22
C VAL A 673 23.14 16.54 14.08
N VAL A 674 23.20 16.75 15.40
CA VAL A 674 23.86 15.85 16.33
C VAL A 674 23.22 14.45 16.31
N TRP A 675 21.89 14.35 16.29
CA TRP A 675 21.18 13.08 16.16
C TRP A 675 21.50 12.35 14.84
N ALA A 676 21.54 13.06 13.72
CA ALA A 676 21.84 12.50 12.41
C ALA A 676 23.31 12.05 12.32
N ALA A 677 24.25 12.90 12.74
CA ALA A 677 25.68 12.63 12.77
C ALA A 677 25.99 11.41 13.64
N THR A 678 25.45 11.34 14.87
CA THR A 678 25.70 10.21 15.78
C THR A 678 25.13 8.88 15.30
N ARG A 679 24.15 8.89 14.38
CA ARG A 679 23.62 7.69 13.72
C ARG A 679 24.47 7.19 12.56
N LYS A 680 25.12 8.12 11.84
CA LYS A 680 25.91 7.82 10.64
C LYS A 680 27.39 7.57 10.96
N ALA A 681 27.91 8.17 12.03
CA ALA A 681 29.34 8.12 12.38
C ALA A 681 29.81 6.72 12.83
N PRO A 682 30.90 6.18 12.26
CA PRO A 682 31.52 4.93 12.72
C PRO A 682 32.13 5.08 14.12
N ARG A 683 32.23 4.00 14.89
CA ARG A 683 32.73 4.02 16.30
C ARG A 683 33.85 3.01 16.58
N GLU A 684 34.43 2.46 15.52
CA GLU A 684 35.35 1.33 15.57
C GLU A 684 36.71 1.76 16.14
N THR A 685 37.27 2.86 15.65
CA THR A 685 38.62 3.31 16.05
C THR A 685 38.58 4.38 17.16
N PRO A 686 39.66 4.51 17.97
CA PRO A 686 39.79 5.61 18.94
C PRO A 686 39.77 6.99 18.27
N ALA A 687 40.30 7.10 17.05
CA ALA A 687 40.26 8.32 16.25
C ALA A 687 38.81 8.71 15.87
N ASP A 688 37.96 7.75 15.50
CA ASP A 688 36.55 8.02 15.19
C ASP A 688 35.82 8.61 16.41
N ARG A 689 36.06 8.04 17.59
CA ARG A 689 35.46 8.52 18.84
C ARG A 689 35.98 9.90 19.22
N ALA A 690 37.26 10.19 18.97
CA ALA A 690 37.85 11.51 19.19
C ALA A 690 37.20 12.56 18.27
N TRP A 691 37.03 12.26 16.98
CA TRP A 691 36.37 13.17 16.04
C TRP A 691 34.90 13.42 16.36
N ILE A 692 34.15 12.38 16.77
CA ILE A 692 32.77 12.53 17.25
C ILE A 692 32.72 13.47 18.45
N ARG A 693 33.59 13.28 19.44
CA ARG A 693 33.63 14.14 20.65
C ARG A 693 34.08 15.56 20.34
N GLY A 694 35.07 15.72 19.47
CA GLY A 694 35.61 17.03 19.09
C GLY A 694 34.59 17.85 18.30
N SER A 695 34.17 17.37 17.14
CA SER A 695 33.25 18.11 16.25
C SER A 695 31.90 18.37 16.91
N LEU A 696 31.21 17.33 17.41
CA LEU A 696 29.90 17.53 18.05
C LEU A 696 30.01 18.29 19.38
N GLY A 697 31.15 18.19 20.07
CA GLY A 697 31.42 18.98 21.28
C GLY A 697 31.55 20.47 20.96
N VAL A 698 32.27 20.83 19.89
CA VAL A 698 32.36 22.22 19.39
C VAL A 698 30.97 22.71 19.00
N LEU A 699 30.21 21.93 18.22
CA LEU A 699 28.86 22.29 17.82
C LEU A 699 27.95 22.56 19.03
N CYS A 700 27.96 21.68 20.04
CA CYS A 700 27.17 21.84 21.26
C CYS A 700 27.62 23.07 22.06
N ALA A 701 28.93 23.27 22.23
CA ALA A 701 29.46 24.41 22.96
C ALA A 701 29.09 25.74 22.28
N ALA A 702 29.26 25.83 20.96
CA ALA A 702 28.87 27.00 20.19
C ALA A 702 27.36 27.26 20.30
N THR A 703 26.55 26.21 20.25
CA THR A 703 25.09 26.32 20.42
C THR A 703 24.71 26.80 21.82
N LEU A 704 25.42 26.41 22.88
CA LEU A 704 25.17 26.95 24.23
C LEU A 704 25.46 28.45 24.33
N VAL A 705 26.48 28.94 23.62
CA VAL A 705 26.73 30.38 23.52
C VAL A 705 25.59 31.08 22.76
N VAL A 706 25.06 30.47 21.70
CA VAL A 706 23.89 30.98 20.97
C VAL A 706 22.65 31.04 21.89
N VAL A 707 22.37 29.97 22.65
CA VAL A 707 21.27 29.92 23.63
C VAL A 707 21.42 31.04 24.66
N ALA A 708 22.62 31.21 25.24
CA ALA A 708 22.89 32.28 26.21
C ALA A 708 22.72 33.68 25.60
N SER A 709 23.15 33.86 24.35
CA SER A 709 22.95 35.11 23.61
C SER A 709 21.46 35.37 23.33
N ALA A 710 20.69 34.34 22.98
CA ALA A 710 19.25 34.45 22.73
C ALA A 710 18.48 34.85 23.99
N LEU A 711 18.77 34.20 25.13
CA LEU A 711 18.17 34.53 26.43
C LEU A 711 18.53 35.96 26.86
N TYR A 712 19.79 36.38 26.74
CA TYR A 712 20.19 37.75 27.04
C TYR A 712 19.49 38.78 26.14
N ARG A 713 19.33 38.48 24.85
CA ARG A 713 18.58 39.36 23.94
C ARG A 713 17.11 39.46 24.33
N MET A 714 16.49 38.36 24.76
CA MET A 714 15.09 38.37 25.21
C MET A 714 14.93 39.15 26.52
N ASP A 715 15.87 39.01 27.45
CA ASP A 715 15.90 39.77 28.72
C ASP A 715 15.93 41.28 28.47
N VAL A 716 16.88 41.75 27.66
CA VAL A 716 16.98 43.17 27.26
C VAL A 716 15.72 43.64 26.53
N TYR A 717 15.09 42.75 25.77
CA TYR A 717 13.85 43.04 25.06
C TYR A 717 12.66 43.20 26.02
N GLN A 718 12.59 42.36 27.04
CA GLN A 718 11.57 42.40 28.09
C GLN A 718 11.74 43.62 28.99
N ASP A 719 12.97 44.04 29.29
CA ASP A 719 13.22 45.28 30.01
C ASP A 719 12.66 46.49 29.24
N ALA A 720 12.84 46.49 27.91
CA ALA A 720 12.39 47.58 27.04
C ALA A 720 10.87 47.59 26.82
N TYR A 721 10.22 46.43 26.64
CA TYR A 721 8.82 46.33 26.19
C TYR A 721 7.90 45.53 27.12
N GLY A 722 8.36 45.14 28.30
CA GLY A 722 7.61 44.35 29.26
C GLY A 722 7.58 42.84 28.99
N PHE A 723 6.99 42.08 29.91
CA PHE A 723 6.84 40.63 29.79
C PHE A 723 5.51 40.26 29.13
N THR A 724 5.54 39.25 28.25
CA THR A 724 4.32 38.64 27.69
C THR A 724 4.36 37.12 27.82
N ARG A 725 3.19 36.47 27.71
CA ARG A 725 3.04 34.99 27.74
C ARG A 725 3.95 34.33 26.71
N LEU A 726 4.02 34.88 25.50
CA LEU A 726 4.86 34.37 24.41
C LEU A 726 6.35 34.50 24.76
N ARG A 727 6.80 35.66 25.25
CA ARG A 727 8.20 35.90 25.60
C ARG A 727 8.65 34.97 26.73
N LEU A 728 7.85 34.82 27.78
CA LEU A 728 8.13 33.89 28.88
C LEU A 728 8.18 32.43 28.42
N LEU A 729 7.23 32.00 27.58
CA LEU A 729 7.21 30.65 27.03
C LEU A 729 8.48 30.37 26.23
N VAL A 730 8.89 31.35 25.45
CA VAL A 730 10.10 31.31 24.64
C VAL A 730 11.36 31.18 25.50
N ASP A 731 11.49 31.92 26.61
CA ASP A 731 12.63 31.78 27.53
C ASP A 731 12.72 30.39 28.13
N VAL A 732 11.58 29.88 28.63
CA VAL A 732 11.52 28.54 29.23
C VAL A 732 11.85 27.47 28.18
N PHE A 733 11.39 27.66 26.94
CA PHE A 733 11.66 26.75 25.84
C PHE A 733 13.12 26.78 25.40
N GLU A 734 13.72 27.97 25.25
CA GLU A 734 15.13 28.14 24.88
C GLU A 734 16.05 27.59 25.98
N ALA A 735 15.73 27.86 27.26
CA ALA A 735 16.43 27.27 28.40
C ALA A 735 16.32 25.74 28.42
N TRP A 736 15.14 25.19 28.10
CA TRP A 736 14.97 23.74 27.95
C TRP A 736 15.82 23.17 26.82
N LEU A 737 15.87 23.82 25.65
CA LEU A 737 16.75 23.41 24.55
C LEU A 737 18.23 23.46 24.97
N GLY A 738 18.66 24.49 25.70
CA GLY A 738 19.99 24.57 26.31
C GLY A 738 20.28 23.39 27.23
N LEU A 739 19.32 23.01 28.08
CA LEU A 739 19.42 21.82 28.93
C LEU A 739 19.54 20.52 28.11
N LEU A 740 18.84 20.41 26.98
CA LEU A 740 18.98 19.27 26.05
C LEU A 740 20.36 19.25 25.38
N VAL A 741 20.92 20.40 25.02
CA VAL A 741 22.28 20.50 24.47
C VAL A 741 23.30 20.07 25.52
N LEU A 742 23.17 20.53 26.77
CA LEU A 742 24.01 20.06 27.89
C LEU A 742 23.91 18.55 28.10
N ALA A 743 22.71 17.99 28.10
CA ALA A 743 22.49 16.55 28.21
C ALA A 743 23.08 15.78 27.02
N THR A 744 23.00 16.35 25.82
CA THR A 744 23.60 15.81 24.59
C THR A 744 25.11 15.77 24.69
N MET A 745 25.72 16.85 25.19
CA MET A 745 27.16 16.94 25.43
C MET A 745 27.62 15.88 26.46
N ALA A 746 26.90 15.74 27.57
CA ALA A 746 27.16 14.69 28.56
C ALA A 746 27.02 13.27 27.98
N GLY A 747 25.98 13.01 27.18
CA GLY A 747 25.78 11.76 26.47
C GLY A 747 26.88 11.46 25.44
N GLY A 748 27.40 12.50 24.79
CA GLY A 748 28.54 12.43 23.86
C GLY A 748 29.86 12.08 24.55
N LEU A 749 30.13 12.66 25.73
CA LEU A 749 31.28 12.30 26.56
C LEU A 749 31.23 10.83 26.99
N ALA A 750 30.06 10.36 27.45
CA ALA A 750 29.84 8.97 27.87
C ALA A 750 29.65 7.99 26.70
N LEU A 751 29.50 8.46 25.45
CA LEU A 751 29.12 7.67 24.27
C LEU A 751 27.86 6.80 24.47
N ARG A 752 26.98 7.20 25.40
CA ARG A 752 25.73 6.52 25.76
C ARG A 752 24.61 7.55 25.81
N ALA A 753 23.74 7.51 24.81
CA ALA A 753 22.67 8.50 24.61
C ALA A 753 21.26 7.88 24.54
N ALA A 754 21.07 6.62 24.94
CA ALA A 754 19.76 5.96 24.89
C ALA A 754 18.74 6.54 25.90
N TRP A 755 19.21 7.29 26.89
CA TRP A 755 18.38 7.94 27.92
C TRP A 755 17.89 9.34 27.50
N LEU A 756 18.55 9.98 26.52
CA LEU A 756 18.29 11.37 26.11
C LEU A 756 16.83 11.65 25.71
N PRO A 757 16.16 10.81 24.89
CA PRO A 757 14.76 11.08 24.52
C PRO A 757 13.81 11.10 25.72
N ARG A 758 14.02 10.19 26.69
CA ARG A 758 13.23 10.15 27.93
C ARG A 758 13.55 11.32 28.82
N PHE A 759 14.84 11.67 28.94
CA PHE A 759 15.25 12.85 29.67
C PHE A 759 14.58 14.11 29.13
N GLY A 760 14.64 14.34 27.81
CA GLY A 760 14.05 15.54 27.22
C GLY A 760 12.55 15.65 27.44
N LEU A 761 11.81 14.55 27.30
CA LEU A 761 10.37 14.53 27.59
C LEU A 761 10.08 14.81 29.07
N LEU A 762 10.79 14.14 29.99
CA LEU A 762 10.56 14.30 31.42
C LEU A 762 10.96 15.70 31.91
N THR A 763 12.07 16.26 31.43
CA THR A 763 12.48 17.63 31.78
C THR A 763 11.55 18.67 31.19
N GLY A 764 11.07 18.48 29.96
CA GLY A 764 10.11 19.40 29.34
C GLY A 764 8.78 19.43 30.11
N VAL A 765 8.24 18.26 30.47
CA VAL A 765 7.05 18.15 31.32
C VAL A 765 7.27 18.75 32.70
N THR A 766 8.44 18.51 33.31
CA THR A 766 8.75 19.03 34.65
C THR A 766 8.90 20.54 34.63
N LEU A 767 9.51 21.12 33.60
CA LEU A 767 9.59 22.57 33.41
C LEU A 767 8.21 23.20 33.20
N LEU A 768 7.36 22.56 32.41
CA LEU A 768 5.99 23.02 32.20
C LEU A 768 5.17 23.00 33.50
N LEU A 769 5.31 21.93 34.30
CA LEU A 769 4.71 21.87 35.65
C LEU A 769 5.29 22.94 36.58
N GLY A 770 6.59 23.19 36.51
CA GLY A 770 7.25 24.26 37.25
C GLY A 770 6.69 25.63 36.88
N LEU A 771 6.51 25.90 35.59
CA LEU A 771 5.90 27.13 35.10
C LEU A 771 4.46 27.28 35.59
N ALA A 772 3.65 26.23 35.50
CA ALA A 772 2.28 26.22 36.04
C ALA A 772 2.26 26.42 37.58
N ALA A 773 3.21 25.86 38.30
CA ALA A 773 3.32 26.02 39.76
C ALA A 773 3.69 27.45 40.16
N LEU A 774 4.58 28.11 39.40
CA LEU A 774 5.03 29.48 39.64
C LEU A 774 3.94 30.55 39.44
N ASN A 775 2.80 30.18 38.83
CA ASN A 775 1.75 31.11 38.41
C ASN A 775 2.28 32.12 37.36
N PRO A 776 2.36 31.71 36.09
CA PRO A 776 3.07 32.51 35.08
C PRO A 776 2.37 33.85 34.81
N ASP A 777 1.04 33.90 34.82
CA ASP A 777 0.29 35.14 34.59
C ASP A 777 0.49 36.14 35.75
N ALA A 778 0.46 35.69 37.00
CA ALA A 778 0.81 36.55 38.15
C ALA A 778 2.27 37.01 38.12
N TRP A 779 3.18 36.15 37.69
CA TRP A 779 4.60 36.51 37.57
C TRP A 779 4.81 37.57 36.47
N ILE A 780 4.15 37.41 35.32
CA ILE A 780 4.16 38.41 34.23
C ILE A 780 3.58 39.73 34.71
N ALA A 781 2.44 39.70 35.42
CA ALA A 781 1.84 40.91 35.99
C ALA A 781 2.85 41.63 36.91
N LYS A 782 3.49 40.89 37.83
CA LYS A 782 4.47 41.44 38.74
C LYS A 782 5.66 42.10 38.01
N GLN A 783 6.26 41.43 37.02
CA GLN A 783 7.42 41.98 36.30
C GLN A 783 7.07 43.26 35.53
N ASN A 784 5.87 43.32 34.93
CA ASN A 784 5.42 44.52 34.23
C ASN A 784 5.13 45.68 35.19
N LEU A 785 4.63 45.38 36.40
CA LEU A 785 4.45 46.39 37.45
C LEU A 785 5.78 46.86 38.03
N ASP A 786 6.74 45.95 38.27
CA ASP A 786 8.10 46.30 38.69
C ASP A 786 8.77 47.20 37.63
N ARG A 787 8.50 46.96 36.33
CA ARG A 787 8.93 47.85 35.22
C ARG A 787 8.22 49.20 35.27
N TYR A 788 6.91 49.23 35.49
CA TYR A 788 6.14 50.47 35.63
C TYR A 788 6.72 51.37 36.73
N ASP A 789 7.08 50.79 37.88
CA ASP A 789 7.69 51.53 38.98
C ASP A 789 9.06 52.13 38.60
N ALA A 790 9.77 51.49 37.66
CA ALA A 790 11.08 51.93 37.20
C ALA A 790 11.01 52.95 36.03
N THR A 791 10.09 52.77 35.08
CA THR A 791 10.03 53.53 33.82
C THR A 791 8.84 54.48 33.71
N GLY A 792 7.77 54.22 34.46
CA GLY A 792 6.47 54.90 34.33
C GLY A 792 5.63 54.42 33.15
N GLU A 793 6.04 53.35 32.44
CA GLU A 793 5.35 52.82 31.25
C GLU A 793 4.90 51.38 31.44
N VAL A 794 3.65 51.08 31.08
CA VAL A 794 3.07 49.72 31.14
C VAL A 794 1.90 49.58 30.18
N ASP A 795 1.64 48.35 29.74
CA ASP A 795 0.46 48.03 28.95
C ASP A 795 -0.66 47.50 29.86
N TRP A 796 -1.56 48.39 30.29
CA TRP A 796 -2.71 48.03 31.12
C TRP A 796 -3.71 47.14 30.36
N THR A 797 -3.89 47.36 29.05
CA THR A 797 -4.76 46.54 28.21
C THR A 797 -4.29 45.09 28.18
N TYR A 798 -2.98 44.88 28.05
CA TYR A 798 -2.41 43.53 28.13
C TYR A 798 -2.55 42.92 29.53
N LEU A 799 -2.31 43.69 30.61
CA LEU A 799 -2.48 43.21 31.99
C LEU A 799 -3.93 42.81 32.30
N ALA A 800 -4.91 43.57 31.81
CA ALA A 800 -6.33 43.26 31.95
C ALA A 800 -6.74 41.97 31.21
N GLY A 801 -6.03 41.61 30.13
CA GLY A 801 -6.22 40.34 29.41
C GLY A 801 -5.51 39.13 30.02
N LEU A 802 -4.84 39.29 31.17
CA LEU A 802 -4.29 38.16 31.91
C LEU A 802 -5.42 37.33 32.56
N SER A 803 -5.14 36.06 32.84
CA SER A 803 -6.15 35.18 33.48
C SER A 803 -6.40 35.59 34.93
N ASP A 804 -7.46 35.04 35.53
CA ASP A 804 -7.83 35.30 36.92
C ASP A 804 -6.73 34.93 37.93
N ASP A 805 -5.78 34.10 37.51
CA ASP A 805 -4.57 33.77 38.27
C ASP A 805 -3.67 34.98 38.57
N ALA A 806 -3.73 36.07 37.79
CA ALA A 806 -2.94 37.28 37.99
C ALA A 806 -3.46 38.18 39.13
N LEU A 807 -4.73 38.01 39.50
CA LEU A 807 -5.43 38.85 40.46
C LEU A 807 -4.72 39.05 41.82
N PRO A 808 -4.06 38.03 42.42
CA PRO A 808 -3.37 38.21 43.69
C PRO A 808 -2.29 39.29 43.68
N VAL A 809 -1.72 39.60 42.51
CA VAL A 809 -0.73 40.67 42.33
C VAL A 809 -1.41 41.98 41.98
N LEU A 810 -2.41 41.95 41.10
CA LEU A 810 -3.09 43.17 40.61
C LEU A 810 -3.89 43.88 41.71
N ARG A 811 -4.49 43.13 42.64
CA ARG A 811 -5.28 43.69 43.76
C ARG A 811 -4.46 44.45 44.80
N ASP A 812 -3.13 44.30 44.79
CA ASP A 812 -2.24 44.97 45.73
C ASP A 812 -1.88 46.40 45.22
N LEU A 813 -2.37 46.78 44.03
CA LEU A 813 -2.20 48.11 43.46
C LEU A 813 -3.01 49.18 44.21
N PRO A 814 -2.58 50.45 44.16
CA PRO A 814 -3.42 51.58 44.55
C PRO A 814 -4.75 51.57 43.78
N ALA A 815 -5.85 51.94 44.45
CA ALA A 815 -7.22 51.84 43.92
C ALA A 815 -7.44 52.56 42.57
N ASP A 816 -6.65 53.60 42.26
CA ASP A 816 -6.70 54.34 41.01
C ASP A 816 -6.06 53.60 39.83
N LEU A 817 -5.07 52.74 40.09
CA LEU A 817 -4.40 51.88 39.10
C LEU A 817 -5.04 50.48 39.03
N GLU A 818 -5.64 50.03 40.12
CA GLU A 818 -6.33 48.74 40.18
C GLU A 818 -7.44 48.63 39.12
N ARG A 819 -8.20 49.72 38.93
CA ARG A 819 -9.28 49.86 37.92
C ARG A 819 -8.80 49.89 36.46
N CYS A 820 -7.48 49.99 36.25
CA CYS A 820 -6.85 49.90 34.94
C CYS A 820 -6.43 48.48 34.58
N ALA A 821 -6.07 47.68 35.57
CA ALA A 821 -5.49 46.36 35.37
C ALA A 821 -6.47 45.20 35.56
N ILE A 822 -7.61 45.43 36.23
CA ILE A 822 -8.58 44.38 36.54
C ILE A 822 -9.90 44.64 35.80
N ASP A 823 -10.29 43.67 34.98
CA ASP A 823 -11.64 43.59 34.45
C ASP A 823 -12.48 42.57 35.25
N LEU A 824 -13.61 43.05 35.78
CA LEU A 824 -14.60 42.24 36.51
C LEU A 824 -15.84 41.92 35.65
N ALA A 825 -15.95 42.48 34.44
CA ALA A 825 -17.13 42.30 33.60
C ALA A 825 -17.27 40.83 33.13
N GLY A 826 -18.49 40.29 33.23
CA GLY A 826 -18.81 38.97 32.68
C GLY A 826 -18.31 37.75 33.47
N ARG A 827 -17.85 37.93 34.72
CA ARG A 827 -17.52 36.81 35.62
C ARG A 827 -18.81 36.16 36.13
N HIS A 828 -18.96 34.87 35.90
CA HIS A 828 -20.12 34.08 36.34
C HIS A 828 -19.74 33.21 37.55
N GLU A 829 -20.73 32.80 38.35
CA GLU A 829 -20.51 31.82 39.41
C GLU A 829 -20.30 30.43 38.81
N ASP A 830 -19.12 29.84 39.04
CA ASP A 830 -18.80 28.46 38.67
C ASP A 830 -19.75 27.46 39.35
N ASP A 831 -20.25 26.46 38.60
CA ASP A 831 -20.82 25.24 39.19
C ASP A 831 -19.73 24.45 39.95
N TRP A 832 -20.10 23.55 40.86
CA TRP A 832 -19.14 22.75 41.64
C TRP A 832 -18.23 21.88 40.74
N LEU A 833 -18.67 21.54 39.52
CA LEU A 833 -17.86 20.84 38.51
C LEU A 833 -16.93 21.78 37.72
N GLU A 834 -17.24 23.06 37.63
CA GLU A 834 -16.38 24.08 37.01
C GLU A 834 -15.33 24.60 37.98
N TRP A 835 -15.47 24.31 39.27
CA TRP A 835 -14.60 24.84 40.31
C TRP A 835 -13.12 24.77 39.94
N ASN A 836 -12.50 25.95 39.91
CA ASN A 836 -11.08 26.18 39.70
C ASN A 836 -10.55 27.14 40.78
N LEU A 837 -9.34 26.90 41.29
CA LEU A 837 -8.76 27.69 42.38
C LEU A 837 -8.49 29.16 41.98
N GLY A 838 -8.07 29.41 40.73
CA GLY A 838 -7.84 30.76 40.20
C GLY A 838 -9.14 31.55 40.16
N ARG A 839 -10.16 31.02 39.48
CA ARG A 839 -11.50 31.62 39.39
C ARG A 839 -12.18 31.77 40.75
N ALA A 840 -12.09 30.78 41.64
CA ALA A 840 -12.69 30.87 42.98
C ALA A 840 -12.10 32.03 43.81
N ARG A 841 -10.80 32.34 43.66
CA ARG A 841 -10.18 33.52 44.30
C ARG A 841 -10.66 34.82 43.66
N ALA A 842 -10.88 34.80 42.35
CA ALA A 842 -11.35 35.93 41.59
C ALA A 842 -12.82 36.27 41.84
N ALA A 843 -13.71 35.28 41.88
CA ALA A 843 -15.10 35.42 42.27
C ALA A 843 -15.22 36.02 43.68
N ALA A 844 -14.47 35.49 44.65
CA ALA A 844 -14.48 36.01 46.01
C ALA A 844 -14.00 37.48 46.12
N PHE A 845 -13.18 37.94 45.18
CA PHE A 845 -12.79 39.35 45.07
C PHE A 845 -13.88 40.19 44.41
N ALA A 846 -14.47 39.68 43.31
CA ALA A 846 -15.56 40.33 42.59
C ALA A 846 -16.78 40.55 43.49
N ASP A 847 -17.22 39.54 44.25
CA ASP A 847 -18.36 39.63 45.17
C ASP A 847 -18.22 40.75 46.22
N ARG A 848 -16.98 41.07 46.61
CA ARG A 848 -16.70 42.13 47.60
C ARG A 848 -16.70 43.53 46.98
N HIS A 849 -16.52 43.66 45.67
CA HIS A 849 -16.32 44.94 44.98
C HIS A 849 -17.34 45.22 43.87
N ALA A 850 -18.28 44.30 43.63
CA ALA A 850 -19.24 44.37 42.53
C ALA A 850 -20.08 45.67 42.51
N ASP A 851 -20.43 46.21 43.69
CA ASP A 851 -21.27 47.40 43.79
C ASP A 851 -20.52 48.73 43.59
N ASP A 852 -19.18 48.74 43.64
CA ASP A 852 -18.31 49.95 43.54
C ASP A 852 -17.50 49.98 42.23
N TRP A 853 -17.33 48.85 41.55
CA TRP A 853 -16.33 48.73 40.50
C TRP A 853 -16.68 49.45 39.19
N GLU A 854 -15.78 50.32 38.74
CA GLU A 854 -15.87 51.00 37.44
C GLU A 854 -14.53 50.87 36.70
N HIS A 855 -14.52 50.16 35.56
CA HIS A 855 -13.30 49.99 34.76
C HIS A 855 -12.89 51.32 34.12
N ARG A 856 -11.62 51.69 34.26
CA ARG A 856 -11.08 52.93 33.72
C ARG A 856 -10.43 52.70 32.35
N LEU A 857 -10.72 53.56 31.38
CA LEU A 857 -10.10 53.55 30.04
C LEU A 857 -8.86 54.46 29.96
N ASP A 858 -8.84 55.56 30.73
CA ASP A 858 -7.71 56.49 30.80
C ASP A 858 -6.76 56.09 31.93
N CYS A 859 -5.72 55.34 31.58
CA CYS A 859 -4.76 54.78 32.52
C CYS A 859 -3.36 55.41 32.35
N PRO A 860 -2.72 55.85 33.45
CA PRO A 860 -1.45 56.56 33.36
C PRO A 860 -0.33 55.63 32.90
N GLY A 861 0.52 56.12 32.00
CA GLY A 861 1.66 55.34 31.50
C GLY A 861 1.30 54.22 30.52
N GLN A 862 0.07 54.20 29.98
CA GLN A 862 -0.34 53.25 28.95
C GLN A 862 0.59 53.35 27.73
N THR A 863 1.22 52.23 27.37
CA THR A 863 1.93 52.10 26.09
C THR A 863 0.93 51.92 24.95
N THR A 864 1.12 52.63 23.83
CA THR A 864 0.17 52.71 22.69
C THR A 864 0.36 51.62 21.62
N ASP A 865 1.07 50.53 21.94
CA ASP A 865 1.47 49.52 20.96
C ASP A 865 0.53 48.32 20.87
#